data_AF-A0A7V9MWD5-F1
#
_entry.id   AF-A0A7V9MWD5-F1
#
_cell.length_a   1.000
_cell.length_b   1.000
_cell.length_c   1.000
_cell.angle_alpha   90.00
_cell.angle_beta   90.00
_cell.angle_gamma   90.00
#
_symmetry.space_group_name_H-M   'P 1'
#
loop_
_entity.id
_entity.type
_entity.pdbx_description
1 polymer ?
#
loop_
_entity_poly.entity_id
_entity_poly.type
_entity_poly.pdbx_seq_one_letter_code
_entity_poly.pdbx_strand_id
1 'polypeptide(L)'
;MAEVSFWASSAGYELGTRTQRADLLRDDAANVAATILELTGTSDNEIDIIESLSGRTKGKVIAVTELDAKTIGSVRRLFQAKSVEAIIIPRAEFGTRHLADLLKTKEARPELDRDMLAKSIASGHVVNHYQPKVPLRAGVVGYGVEALCRIQHPELGMIFPDNFIPLAEAHDLILELTDAVTVQAFRDLRLWDEQGLQLRLAINISPRLMSGLTWFELFEHRCSEYQVDPKRITLEVTESSSNGGKVLALEILSRLRLKGFQLSIDDFGTGFSSLETLYKLPFGELKIDKGFVFDLHKSPEARTLVESTISLARKLGLKIVAEGVESEELFNELRNLQCDDAQGYYISKPIPAATIGAFFQQWDAAQVASGKSSSPALAAIHGLLAEILSSSEDEEDDATIVLAPGAGLSVPETGRDITARIPSLLLSGDLLGSLEHIHRAIRAESGHSALKGKLASLQSELERSLLSDSLVITCGERSVRLLAGENFTIGRESASAEADVAIPCRWLSRGAKNLKLSLEAGRWHVTDLGSTNGHFLGGIRLNPNEKHALASGETLLEVGKTGAEAAPAWLRLRVGRENAVELSYGVRGESDEGAAAKWLIFHQEASVGRDSDASLVVDDSGSDFAADFSFRNQGLWIRPRSGSTVHIGRHEFSQAVPLPAGSEICFGASAWKIEKPHTISVQSRSLPLTAAIA
;
A
#
# COMPACT_ATOMS: atom_id res chain seq x y z
N MET A 1 -10.79 -53.76 3.64
CA MET A 1 -11.78 -54.63 2.95
C MET A 1 -13.15 -54.65 3.62
N ALA A 2 -13.28 -55.10 4.88
CA ALA A 2 -14.58 -55.12 5.58
C ALA A 2 -15.24 -53.73 5.67
N GLU A 3 -14.42 -52.70 5.97
CA GLU A 3 -14.83 -51.31 6.02
C GLU A 3 -15.30 -50.78 4.64
N VAL A 4 -14.53 -51.03 3.58
CA VAL A 4 -14.90 -50.67 2.20
C VAL A 4 -16.20 -51.35 1.74
N SER A 5 -16.39 -52.62 2.09
CA SER A 5 -17.59 -53.39 1.77
C SER A 5 -18.85 -52.81 2.43
N PHE A 6 -18.73 -52.43 3.71
CA PHE A 6 -19.80 -51.77 4.45
C PHE A 6 -20.22 -50.44 3.81
N TRP A 7 -19.24 -49.61 3.44
CA TRP A 7 -19.51 -48.30 2.82
C TRP A 7 -20.06 -48.41 1.40
N ALA A 8 -19.51 -49.29 0.56
CA ALA A 8 -20.00 -49.52 -0.80
C ALA A 8 -21.46 -49.97 -0.80
N SER A 9 -21.80 -50.95 0.06
CA SER A 9 -23.17 -51.45 0.21
C SER A 9 -24.14 -50.38 0.69
N SER A 10 -23.71 -49.52 1.63
CA SER A 10 -24.52 -48.42 2.17
C SER A 10 -24.82 -47.32 1.14
N ALA A 11 -23.99 -47.21 0.09
CA ALA A 11 -24.14 -46.26 -1.00
C ALA A 11 -24.73 -46.87 -2.29
N GLY A 12 -25.18 -48.14 -2.25
CA GLY A 12 -25.80 -48.83 -3.39
C GLY A 12 -24.81 -49.33 -4.45
N TYR A 13 -23.53 -49.47 -4.11
CA TYR A 13 -22.49 -49.97 -5.00
C TYR A 13 -22.10 -51.42 -4.66
N GLU A 14 -21.82 -52.24 -5.67
CA GLU A 14 -21.26 -53.58 -5.50
C GLU A 14 -19.72 -53.52 -5.45
N LEU A 15 -19.12 -54.22 -4.49
CA LEU A 15 -17.67 -54.31 -4.36
C LEU A 15 -17.11 -55.48 -5.16
N GLY A 16 -16.32 -55.18 -6.19
CA GLY A 16 -15.47 -56.16 -6.88
C GLY A 16 -14.04 -56.12 -6.35
N THR A 17 -13.46 -57.28 -6.02
CA THR A 17 -12.01 -57.39 -5.76
C THR A 17 -11.26 -57.79 -7.03
N ARG A 18 -10.09 -57.18 -7.22
CA ARG A 18 -9.15 -57.50 -8.29
C ARG A 18 -7.78 -57.65 -7.64
N THR A 19 -7.20 -58.85 -7.72
CA THR A 19 -5.94 -59.20 -7.02
C THR A 19 -4.74 -59.27 -7.95
N GLN A 20 -4.95 -59.24 -9.28
CA GLN A 20 -3.87 -59.24 -10.27
C GLN A 20 -3.99 -58.04 -11.22
N ARG A 21 -2.83 -57.52 -11.66
CA ARG A 21 -2.70 -56.41 -12.62
C ARG A 21 -3.51 -56.64 -13.90
N ALA A 22 -3.53 -57.87 -14.42
CA ALA A 22 -4.28 -58.25 -15.61
C ALA A 22 -5.81 -58.12 -15.44
N ASP A 23 -6.30 -58.21 -14.21
CA ASP A 23 -7.74 -58.13 -13.93
C ASP A 23 -8.25 -56.69 -13.80
N LEU A 24 -7.35 -55.72 -13.57
CA LEU A 24 -7.64 -54.27 -13.68
C LEU A 24 -7.81 -53.82 -15.14
N LEU A 25 -7.38 -54.65 -16.11
CA LEU A 25 -7.30 -54.35 -17.54
C LEU A 25 -8.44 -54.97 -18.38
N ARG A 26 -9.47 -55.57 -17.76
CA ARG A 26 -10.58 -56.23 -18.46
C ARG A 26 -11.69 -55.23 -18.88
N ASP A 27 -12.41 -55.55 -19.96
CA ASP A 27 -13.42 -54.68 -20.63
C ASP A 27 -14.61 -54.25 -19.75
N ASP A 28 -14.83 -54.91 -18.61
CA ASP A 28 -15.81 -54.57 -17.57
C ASP A 28 -15.45 -53.30 -16.76
N ALA A 29 -14.27 -52.72 -16.96
CA ALA A 29 -13.84 -51.45 -16.36
C ALA A 29 -14.72 -50.24 -16.75
N ALA A 30 -15.51 -50.34 -17.83
CA ALA A 30 -16.38 -49.26 -18.31
C ALA A 30 -17.50 -48.86 -17.32
N ASN A 31 -17.88 -49.73 -16.38
CA ASN A 31 -18.94 -49.50 -15.39
C ASN A 31 -18.41 -49.27 -13.96
N VAL A 32 -17.11 -49.00 -13.80
CA VAL A 32 -16.50 -48.79 -12.47
C VAL A 32 -16.69 -47.33 -12.03
N ALA A 33 -17.50 -47.12 -10.99
CA ALA A 33 -17.75 -45.78 -10.42
C ALA A 33 -16.54 -45.19 -9.68
N ALA A 34 -15.77 -46.04 -9.01
CA ALA A 34 -14.51 -45.65 -8.37
C ALA A 34 -13.54 -46.83 -8.23
N THR A 35 -12.25 -46.53 -8.28
CA THR A 35 -11.15 -47.48 -8.01
C THR A 35 -10.46 -47.08 -6.71
N ILE A 36 -10.47 -47.98 -5.72
CA ILE A 36 -9.79 -47.74 -4.44
C ILE A 36 -8.45 -48.47 -4.45
N LEU A 37 -7.37 -47.73 -4.23
CA LEU A 37 -5.99 -48.22 -4.16
C LEU A 37 -5.46 -48.08 -2.74
N GLU A 38 -4.65 -49.03 -2.30
CA GLU A 38 -3.87 -48.90 -1.08
C GLU A 38 -2.41 -48.66 -1.49
N LEU A 39 -1.86 -47.51 -1.13
CA LEU A 39 -0.48 -47.11 -1.43
C LEU A 39 0.33 -47.15 -0.13
N THR A 40 1.18 -48.15 0.00
CA THR A 40 1.99 -48.37 1.19
C THR A 40 3.42 -47.85 1.02
N GLY A 41 3.86 -47.60 -0.22
CA GLY A 41 5.23 -47.22 -0.54
C GLY A 41 6.23 -48.37 -0.44
N THR A 42 5.76 -49.61 -0.21
CA THR A 42 6.63 -50.77 0.03
C THR A 42 6.82 -51.66 -1.18
N SER A 43 6.10 -51.43 -2.30
CA SER A 43 6.21 -52.25 -3.50
C SER A 43 6.39 -51.43 -4.78
N ASP A 44 7.31 -51.87 -5.64
CA ASP A 44 7.56 -51.28 -6.98
C ASP A 44 6.32 -51.34 -7.89
N ASN A 45 5.37 -52.25 -7.58
CA ASN A 45 4.15 -52.44 -8.36
C ASN A 45 3.13 -51.28 -8.19
N GLU A 46 3.26 -50.43 -7.18
CA GLU A 46 2.30 -49.36 -6.91
C GLU A 46 2.36 -48.23 -7.96
N ILE A 47 3.55 -47.88 -8.44
CA ILE A 47 3.75 -46.86 -9.49
C ILE A 47 3.25 -47.40 -10.84
N ASP A 48 3.53 -48.67 -11.14
CA ASP A 48 3.04 -49.38 -12.32
C ASP A 48 1.51 -49.43 -12.38
N ILE A 49 0.84 -49.54 -11.23
CA ILE A 49 -0.62 -49.49 -11.15
C ILE A 49 -1.10 -48.08 -11.53
N ILE A 50 -0.49 -47.02 -10.99
CA ILE A 50 -0.85 -45.62 -11.34
C ILE A 50 -0.71 -45.39 -12.85
N GLU A 51 0.37 -45.90 -13.45
CA GLU A 51 0.58 -45.81 -14.90
C GLU A 51 -0.50 -46.54 -15.70
N SER A 52 -0.95 -47.71 -15.23
CA SER A 52 -1.99 -48.49 -15.91
C SER A 52 -3.38 -47.85 -15.89
N LEU A 53 -3.64 -46.91 -14.97
CA LEU A 53 -4.93 -46.21 -14.84
C LEU A 53 -5.07 -45.05 -15.82
N SER A 54 -3.95 -44.50 -16.29
CA SER A 54 -3.91 -43.38 -17.23
C SER A 54 -4.67 -43.70 -18.53
N GLY A 55 -5.70 -42.91 -18.83
CA GLY A 55 -6.53 -43.06 -20.02
C GLY A 55 -7.49 -44.26 -20.03
N ARG A 56 -7.62 -44.99 -18.92
CA ARG A 56 -8.44 -46.23 -18.85
C ARG A 56 -9.49 -46.24 -17.74
N THR A 57 -9.37 -45.37 -16.72
CA THR A 57 -10.39 -45.23 -15.68
C THR A 57 -11.40 -44.14 -16.05
N LYS A 58 -12.69 -44.46 -16.06
CA LYS A 58 -13.77 -43.45 -16.16
C LYS A 58 -14.33 -43.01 -14.79
N GLY A 59 -14.08 -43.79 -13.74
CA GLY A 59 -14.48 -43.49 -12.36
C GLY A 59 -13.40 -42.79 -11.55
N LYS A 60 -13.77 -42.28 -10.37
CA LYS A 60 -12.84 -41.61 -9.44
C LYS A 60 -11.79 -42.59 -8.92
N VAL A 61 -10.52 -42.16 -8.81
CA VAL A 61 -9.50 -42.94 -8.12
C VAL A 61 -9.40 -42.46 -6.67
N ILE A 62 -9.44 -43.37 -5.70
CA ILE A 62 -9.25 -43.07 -4.27
C ILE A 62 -8.03 -43.84 -3.79
N ALA A 63 -6.95 -43.13 -3.48
CA ALA A 63 -5.72 -43.74 -2.97
C ALA A 63 -5.67 -43.58 -1.45
N VAL A 64 -5.67 -44.69 -0.72
CA VAL A 64 -5.54 -44.75 0.73
C VAL A 64 -4.10 -45.03 1.08
N THR A 65 -3.49 -44.25 1.97
CA THR A 65 -2.05 -44.33 2.15
C THR A 65 -1.56 -44.09 3.57
N GLU A 66 -0.51 -44.80 3.98
CA GLU A 66 0.25 -44.54 5.22
C GLU A 66 1.51 -43.72 4.97
N LEU A 67 1.69 -43.22 3.75
CA LEU A 67 2.83 -42.41 3.36
C LEU A 67 2.88 -41.09 4.12
N ASP A 68 4.09 -40.60 4.35
CA ASP A 68 4.31 -39.27 4.91
C ASP A 68 3.84 -38.15 3.95
N ALA A 69 3.63 -36.95 4.48
CA ALA A 69 3.10 -35.82 3.73
C ALA A 69 3.92 -35.44 2.49
N LYS A 70 5.26 -35.60 2.54
CA LYS A 70 6.16 -35.27 1.43
C LYS A 70 6.02 -36.28 0.29
N THR A 71 5.84 -37.55 0.64
CA THR A 71 5.61 -38.61 -0.35
C THR A 71 4.19 -38.50 -0.94
N ILE A 72 3.17 -38.16 -0.14
CA ILE A 72 1.80 -37.87 -0.63
C ILE A 72 1.81 -36.75 -1.69
N GLY A 73 2.52 -35.65 -1.45
CA GLY A 73 2.64 -34.55 -2.41
C GLY A 73 3.27 -35.00 -3.74
N SER A 74 4.23 -35.92 -3.68
CA SER A 74 4.89 -36.47 -4.88
C SER A 74 3.99 -37.44 -5.66
N VAL A 75 3.24 -38.28 -4.95
CA VAL A 75 2.24 -39.18 -5.56
C VAL A 75 1.10 -38.38 -6.21
N ARG A 76 0.67 -37.27 -5.60
CA ARG A 76 -0.33 -36.36 -6.19
C ARG A 76 0.12 -35.79 -7.53
N ARG A 77 1.36 -35.31 -7.60
CA ARG A 77 1.97 -34.82 -8.84
C ARG A 77 2.06 -35.93 -9.90
N LEU A 78 2.32 -37.16 -9.50
CA LEU A 78 2.36 -38.30 -10.42
C LEU A 78 0.97 -38.58 -11.03
N PHE A 79 -0.10 -38.60 -10.22
CA PHE A 79 -1.48 -38.75 -10.72
C PHE A 79 -1.86 -37.61 -11.68
N GLN A 80 -1.52 -36.36 -11.33
CA GLN A 80 -1.75 -35.20 -12.20
C GLN A 80 -0.99 -35.30 -13.53
N ALA A 81 0.30 -35.66 -13.49
CA ALA A 81 1.13 -35.85 -14.69
C ALA A 81 0.58 -36.94 -15.62
N LYS A 82 -0.17 -37.92 -15.06
CA LYS A 82 -0.81 -39.01 -15.81
C LYS A 82 -2.29 -38.73 -16.16
N SER A 83 -2.78 -37.51 -15.91
CA SER A 83 -4.17 -37.10 -16.16
C SER A 83 -5.20 -38.01 -15.48
N VAL A 84 -4.88 -38.50 -14.28
CA VAL A 84 -5.78 -39.32 -13.45
C VAL A 84 -6.23 -38.48 -12.27
N GLU A 85 -7.54 -38.24 -12.16
CA GLU A 85 -8.11 -37.53 -11.00
C GLU A 85 -8.17 -38.48 -9.79
N ALA A 86 -7.24 -38.27 -8.85
CA ALA A 86 -7.11 -39.11 -7.67
C ALA A 86 -7.29 -38.33 -6.36
N ILE A 87 -8.11 -38.88 -5.48
CA ILE A 87 -8.31 -38.42 -4.10
C ILE A 87 -7.38 -39.26 -3.20
N ILE A 88 -6.34 -38.63 -2.67
CA ILE A 88 -5.40 -39.29 -1.75
C ILE A 88 -5.84 -39.04 -0.31
N ILE A 89 -6.06 -40.09 0.46
CA ILE A 89 -6.57 -40.07 1.84
C ILE A 89 -5.57 -40.77 2.76
N PRO A 90 -5.06 -40.12 3.82
CA PRO A 90 -4.28 -40.79 4.85
C PRO A 90 -5.07 -41.94 5.48
N ARG A 91 -4.43 -43.08 5.74
CA ARG A 91 -5.10 -44.28 6.26
C ARG A 91 -5.84 -44.01 7.57
N ALA A 92 -5.27 -43.18 8.44
CA ALA A 92 -5.90 -42.76 9.69
C ALA A 92 -7.23 -42.01 9.51
N GLU A 93 -7.47 -41.43 8.33
CA GLU A 93 -8.67 -40.65 7.99
C GLU A 93 -9.69 -41.45 7.14
N PHE A 94 -9.32 -42.64 6.68
CA PHE A 94 -10.12 -43.42 5.73
C PHE A 94 -11.44 -43.95 6.34
N GLY A 95 -11.55 -43.97 7.68
CA GLY A 95 -12.77 -44.37 8.40
C GLY A 95 -13.62 -43.23 8.95
N THR A 96 -13.17 -41.97 8.90
CA THR A 96 -13.85 -40.81 9.52
C THR A 96 -14.56 -39.90 8.52
N ARG A 97 -14.30 -40.05 7.21
CA ARG A 97 -14.99 -39.33 6.13
C ARG A 97 -15.96 -40.27 5.41
N HIS A 98 -17.19 -39.82 5.21
CA HIS A 98 -18.23 -40.57 4.51
C HIS A 98 -17.77 -40.89 3.08
N LEU A 99 -17.31 -42.12 2.83
CA LEU A 99 -17.03 -42.62 1.49
C LEU A 99 -18.25 -42.40 0.56
N ALA A 100 -19.45 -42.42 1.13
CA ALA A 100 -20.71 -42.09 0.47
C ALA A 100 -20.74 -40.68 -0.14
N ASP A 101 -20.11 -39.67 0.47
CA ASP A 101 -20.04 -38.31 -0.10
C ASP A 101 -19.02 -38.22 -1.24
N LEU A 102 -17.95 -39.03 -1.18
CA LEU A 102 -16.96 -39.13 -2.24
C LEU A 102 -17.52 -39.86 -3.48
N LEU A 103 -18.43 -40.82 -3.27
CA LEU A 103 -19.06 -41.67 -4.29
C LEU A 103 -20.41 -41.16 -4.80
N LYS A 104 -20.97 -40.07 -4.27
CA LYS A 104 -22.13 -39.40 -4.88
C LYS A 104 -21.75 -38.95 -6.28
N THR A 105 -22.31 -39.62 -7.29
CA THR A 105 -22.27 -39.17 -8.68
C THR A 105 -23.10 -37.90 -8.79
N LYS A 106 -22.51 -36.81 -9.32
CA LYS A 106 -23.32 -35.72 -9.87
C LYS A 106 -24.21 -36.36 -10.94
N GLU A 107 -25.52 -36.13 -10.90
CA GLU A 107 -26.38 -36.34 -12.06
C GLU A 107 -25.67 -35.76 -13.30
N ALA A 108 -25.74 -36.47 -14.43
CA ALA A 108 -25.12 -36.04 -15.68
C ALA A 108 -25.73 -34.71 -16.13
N ARG A 109 -25.12 -33.61 -15.66
CA ARG A 109 -25.33 -32.28 -16.22
C ARG A 109 -24.63 -32.27 -17.59
N PRO A 110 -25.17 -31.56 -18.59
CA PRO A 110 -24.45 -31.32 -19.83
C PRO A 110 -23.03 -30.82 -19.50
N GLU A 111 -22.01 -31.47 -20.04
CA GLU A 111 -20.65 -30.95 -19.95
C GLU A 111 -20.53 -29.71 -20.84
N LEU A 112 -19.78 -28.72 -20.38
CA LEU A 112 -19.52 -27.52 -21.15
C LEU A 112 -18.70 -27.90 -22.39
N ASP A 113 -19.26 -27.73 -23.57
CA ASP A 113 -18.56 -27.92 -24.84
C ASP A 113 -18.07 -26.58 -25.43
N ARG A 114 -17.32 -26.67 -26.54
CA ARG A 114 -16.75 -25.51 -27.24
C ARG A 114 -17.80 -24.48 -27.64
N ASP A 115 -18.93 -24.92 -28.19
CA ASP A 115 -19.95 -24.03 -28.75
C ASP A 115 -20.74 -23.34 -27.64
N MET A 116 -21.03 -24.06 -26.55
CA MET A 116 -21.60 -23.49 -25.32
C MET A 116 -20.66 -22.46 -24.69
N LEU A 117 -19.35 -22.73 -24.63
CA LEU A 117 -18.35 -21.79 -24.12
C LEU A 117 -18.27 -20.53 -24.99
N ALA A 118 -18.11 -20.68 -26.31
CA ALA A 118 -18.05 -19.56 -27.24
C ALA A 118 -19.31 -18.68 -27.16
N LYS A 119 -20.49 -19.31 -27.12
CA LYS A 119 -21.77 -18.61 -26.95
C LYS A 119 -21.86 -17.89 -25.60
N SER A 120 -21.37 -18.50 -24.52
CA SER A 120 -21.37 -17.89 -23.18
C SER A 120 -20.48 -16.65 -23.11
N ILE A 121 -19.30 -16.70 -23.75
CA ILE A 121 -18.41 -15.54 -23.88
C ILE A 121 -19.11 -14.43 -24.68
N ALA A 122 -19.65 -14.75 -25.86
CA ALA A 122 -20.32 -13.77 -26.73
C ALA A 122 -21.59 -13.16 -26.12
N SER A 123 -22.30 -13.91 -25.27
CA SER A 123 -23.57 -13.47 -24.65
C SER A 123 -23.37 -12.73 -23.33
N GLY A 124 -22.13 -12.48 -22.90
CA GLY A 124 -21.84 -11.77 -21.65
C GLY A 124 -22.15 -12.58 -20.39
N HIS A 125 -22.07 -13.91 -20.45
CA HIS A 125 -22.22 -14.79 -19.27
C HIS A 125 -20.92 -14.94 -18.48
N VAL A 126 -19.80 -14.38 -18.97
CA VAL A 126 -18.56 -14.28 -18.20
C VAL A 126 -18.78 -13.25 -17.10
N VAL A 127 -18.55 -13.66 -15.85
CA VAL A 127 -18.65 -12.80 -14.67
C VAL A 127 -17.36 -12.85 -13.88
N ASN A 128 -16.90 -11.69 -13.40
CA ASN A 128 -15.75 -11.60 -12.51
C ASN A 128 -16.20 -11.66 -11.05
N HIS A 129 -15.58 -12.56 -10.30
CA HIS A 129 -15.48 -12.43 -8.85
C HIS A 129 -14.09 -11.88 -8.52
N TYR A 130 -13.99 -11.16 -7.40
CA TYR A 130 -12.79 -10.47 -7.00
C TYR A 130 -12.31 -11.02 -5.67
N GLN A 131 -11.05 -11.42 -5.60
CA GLN A 131 -10.43 -11.79 -4.34
C GLN A 131 -9.67 -10.60 -3.77
N PRO A 132 -10.02 -10.11 -2.58
CA PRO A 132 -9.29 -9.05 -1.91
C PRO A 132 -7.84 -9.43 -1.61
N LYS A 133 -6.93 -8.49 -1.92
CA LYS A 133 -5.50 -8.51 -1.59
C LYS A 133 -5.19 -7.34 -0.66
N VAL A 134 -4.66 -7.63 0.52
CA VAL A 134 -4.42 -6.62 1.58
C VAL A 134 -2.92 -6.44 1.84
N PRO A 135 -2.46 -5.20 2.07
CA PRO A 135 -1.07 -4.94 2.45
C PRO A 135 -0.80 -5.46 3.87
N LEU A 136 0.34 -6.11 4.05
CA LEU A 136 0.79 -6.63 5.35
C LEU A 136 1.59 -5.62 6.17
N ARG A 137 2.18 -4.61 5.52
CA ARG A 137 3.01 -3.57 6.14
C ARG A 137 2.32 -2.21 6.10
N ALA A 138 2.43 -1.46 7.20
CA ALA A 138 1.96 -0.08 7.27
C ALA A 138 2.75 0.81 6.27
N GLY A 139 2.04 1.69 5.55
CA GLY A 139 2.64 2.60 4.57
C GLY A 139 2.89 2.00 3.18
N VAL A 140 2.43 0.77 2.90
CA VAL A 140 2.44 0.16 1.56
C VAL A 140 1.22 0.60 0.75
N VAL A 141 1.42 0.66 -0.57
CA VAL A 141 0.43 0.98 -1.62
C VAL A 141 -0.93 0.33 -1.34
N GLY A 142 -2.02 1.07 -1.60
CA GLY A 142 -3.41 0.74 -1.25
C GLY A 142 -3.91 -0.65 -1.67
N TYR A 143 -5.12 -0.99 -1.22
CA TYR A 143 -5.77 -2.29 -1.42
C TYR A 143 -5.76 -2.77 -2.88
N GLY A 144 -5.71 -4.09 -3.05
CA GLY A 144 -5.77 -4.74 -4.35
C GLY A 144 -6.89 -5.76 -4.44
N VAL A 145 -7.22 -6.15 -5.66
CA VAL A 145 -8.12 -7.26 -5.95
C VAL A 145 -7.59 -8.08 -7.12
N GLU A 146 -7.78 -9.39 -7.09
CA GLU A 146 -7.54 -10.29 -8.21
C GLU A 146 -8.86 -10.63 -8.89
N ALA A 147 -8.96 -10.42 -10.20
CA ALA A 147 -10.12 -10.80 -11.00
C ALA A 147 -10.08 -12.29 -11.34
N LEU A 148 -11.05 -13.02 -10.80
CA LEU A 148 -11.22 -14.45 -10.97
C LEU A 148 -12.51 -14.71 -11.75
N CYS A 149 -12.34 -15.02 -13.04
CA CYS A 149 -13.46 -15.23 -13.94
C CYS A 149 -14.28 -16.48 -13.59
N ARG A 150 -15.58 -16.41 -13.87
CA ARG A 150 -16.54 -17.51 -13.77
C ARG A 150 -17.48 -17.42 -14.97
N ILE A 151 -18.17 -18.51 -15.29
CA ILE A 151 -19.24 -18.49 -16.29
C ILE A 151 -20.56 -18.73 -15.58
N GLN A 152 -21.45 -17.74 -15.63
CA GLN A 152 -22.82 -17.86 -15.14
C GLN A 152 -23.70 -18.43 -16.27
N HIS A 153 -23.69 -19.75 -16.44
CA HIS A 153 -24.49 -20.39 -17.49
C HIS A 153 -25.97 -20.47 -17.08
N PRO A 154 -26.92 -20.16 -17.97
CA PRO A 154 -28.36 -20.19 -17.66
C PRO A 154 -28.86 -21.55 -17.15
N GLU A 155 -28.31 -22.64 -17.69
CA GLU A 155 -28.75 -24.02 -17.37
C GLU A 155 -27.79 -24.77 -16.43
N LEU A 156 -26.48 -24.46 -16.49
CA LEU A 156 -25.46 -25.21 -15.73
C LEU A 156 -25.13 -24.53 -14.40
N GLY A 157 -25.62 -23.30 -14.20
CA GLY A 157 -25.27 -22.45 -13.08
C GLY A 157 -23.86 -21.89 -13.20
N MET A 158 -23.23 -21.63 -12.06
CA MET A 158 -21.88 -21.08 -11.99
C MET A 158 -20.83 -22.16 -12.32
N ILE A 159 -20.03 -21.93 -13.36
CA ILE A 159 -18.93 -22.80 -13.79
C ILE A 159 -17.59 -22.15 -13.41
N PHE A 160 -16.67 -22.95 -12.89
CA PHE A 160 -15.37 -22.50 -12.38
C PHE A 160 -14.23 -22.72 -13.41
N PRO A 161 -13.16 -21.91 -13.37
CA PRO A 161 -12.06 -21.89 -14.35
C PRO A 161 -11.51 -23.24 -14.78
N ASP A 162 -11.31 -24.16 -13.84
CA ASP A 162 -10.76 -25.50 -14.11
C ASP A 162 -11.56 -26.29 -15.16
N ASN A 163 -12.83 -25.95 -15.36
CA ASN A 163 -13.72 -26.64 -16.30
C ASN A 163 -13.77 -25.97 -17.69
N PHE A 164 -13.29 -24.72 -17.84
CA PHE A 164 -13.44 -23.98 -19.10
C PHE A 164 -12.17 -23.32 -19.62
N ILE A 165 -11.15 -23.03 -18.79
CA ILE A 165 -9.88 -22.48 -19.27
C ILE A 165 -9.15 -23.48 -20.19
N PRO A 166 -8.98 -24.77 -19.82
CA PRO A 166 -8.34 -25.73 -20.72
C PRO A 166 -9.08 -25.86 -22.06
N LEU A 167 -10.41 -25.78 -22.02
CA LEU A 167 -11.27 -25.80 -23.21
C LEU A 167 -11.09 -24.54 -24.06
N ALA A 168 -11.02 -23.37 -23.43
CA ALA A 168 -10.76 -22.10 -24.12
C ALA A 168 -9.39 -22.11 -24.82
N GLU A 169 -8.36 -22.61 -24.15
CA GLU A 169 -7.01 -22.74 -24.70
C GLU A 169 -6.91 -23.76 -25.83
N ALA A 170 -7.61 -24.90 -25.73
CA ALA A 170 -7.60 -25.94 -26.76
C ALA A 170 -8.37 -25.55 -28.04
N HIS A 171 -9.22 -24.54 -27.97
CA HIS A 171 -10.10 -24.12 -29.07
C HIS A 171 -9.93 -22.65 -29.49
N ASP A 172 -8.81 -22.04 -29.13
CA ASP A 172 -8.44 -20.65 -29.48
C ASP A 172 -9.47 -19.59 -29.04
N LEU A 173 -10.23 -19.84 -27.97
CA LEU A 173 -11.21 -18.91 -27.39
C LEU A 173 -10.63 -18.06 -26.25
N ILE A 174 -9.33 -18.24 -25.96
CA ILE A 174 -8.69 -17.62 -24.80
C ILE A 174 -8.56 -16.10 -24.94
N LEU A 175 -8.41 -15.59 -26.17
CA LEU A 175 -8.35 -14.16 -26.42
C LEU A 175 -9.69 -13.48 -26.11
N GLU A 176 -10.79 -14.04 -26.62
CA GLU A 176 -12.15 -13.55 -26.41
C GLU A 176 -12.55 -13.63 -24.94
N LEU A 177 -12.16 -14.71 -24.25
CA LEU A 177 -12.37 -14.85 -22.81
C LEU A 177 -11.60 -13.77 -22.04
N THR A 178 -10.32 -13.54 -22.35
CA THR A 178 -9.50 -12.50 -21.70
C THR A 178 -10.06 -11.10 -21.96
N ASP A 179 -10.55 -10.79 -23.17
CA ASP A 179 -11.18 -9.49 -23.45
C ASP A 179 -12.48 -9.32 -22.64
N ALA A 180 -13.32 -10.35 -22.55
CA ALA A 180 -14.55 -10.32 -21.74
C ALA A 180 -14.26 -10.06 -20.26
N VAL A 181 -13.25 -10.73 -19.69
CA VAL A 181 -12.78 -10.52 -18.31
C VAL A 181 -12.26 -9.09 -18.13
N THR A 182 -11.46 -8.60 -19.08
CA THR A 182 -10.85 -7.25 -19.03
C THR A 182 -11.92 -6.16 -19.06
N VAL A 183 -12.87 -6.26 -19.98
CA VAL A 183 -13.97 -5.29 -20.13
C VAL A 183 -14.78 -5.20 -18.84
N GLN A 184 -15.12 -6.33 -18.23
CA GLN A 184 -15.84 -6.32 -16.96
C GLN A 184 -14.97 -5.76 -15.82
N ALA A 185 -13.70 -6.16 -15.74
CA ALA A 185 -12.80 -5.69 -14.70
C ALA A 185 -12.55 -4.19 -14.74
N PHE A 186 -12.45 -3.60 -15.92
CA PHE A 186 -12.27 -2.15 -16.07
C PHE A 186 -13.54 -1.36 -15.77
N ARG A 187 -14.72 -1.92 -16.07
CA ARG A 187 -16.00 -1.34 -15.63
C ARG A 187 -16.12 -1.34 -14.11
N ASP A 188 -15.82 -2.46 -13.48
CA ASP A 188 -15.89 -2.58 -12.03
C ASP A 188 -14.86 -1.67 -11.34
N LEU A 189 -13.64 -1.58 -11.89
CA LEU A 189 -12.60 -0.68 -11.39
C LEU A 189 -13.03 0.79 -11.43
N ARG A 190 -13.64 1.21 -12.54
CA ARG A 190 -14.17 2.57 -12.69
C ARG A 190 -15.33 2.84 -11.73
N LEU A 191 -16.22 1.87 -11.53
CA LEU A 191 -17.31 2.00 -10.57
C LEU A 191 -16.76 2.19 -9.15
N TRP A 192 -15.71 1.46 -8.78
CA TRP A 192 -15.03 1.67 -7.51
C TRP A 192 -14.36 3.04 -7.43
N ASP A 193 -13.77 3.53 -8.52
CA ASP A 193 -13.20 4.89 -8.57
C ASP A 193 -14.26 5.98 -8.33
N GLU A 194 -15.44 5.83 -8.93
CA GLU A 194 -16.60 6.72 -8.73
C GLU A 194 -17.10 6.67 -7.28
N GLN A 195 -16.90 5.55 -6.59
CA GLN A 195 -17.16 5.37 -5.15
C GLN A 195 -15.97 5.81 -4.27
N GLY A 196 -14.90 6.35 -4.87
CA GLY A 196 -13.67 6.77 -4.21
C GLY A 196 -12.71 5.64 -3.82
N LEU A 197 -13.07 4.39 -4.10
CA LEU A 197 -12.27 3.21 -3.74
C LEU A 197 -11.19 2.95 -4.79
N GLN A 198 -10.02 3.53 -4.57
CA GLN A 198 -8.86 3.39 -5.46
C GLN A 198 -8.15 2.04 -5.27
N LEU A 199 -8.54 1.03 -6.05
CA LEU A 199 -7.94 -0.32 -5.99
C LEU A 199 -6.86 -0.55 -7.05
N ARG A 200 -5.92 -1.43 -6.72
CA ARG A 200 -5.08 -2.14 -7.69
C ARG A 200 -5.84 -3.36 -8.21
N LEU A 201 -5.73 -3.67 -9.49
CA LEU A 201 -6.44 -4.78 -10.13
C LEU A 201 -5.45 -5.75 -10.74
N ALA A 202 -5.53 -7.03 -10.37
CA ALA A 202 -4.76 -8.11 -10.99
C ALA A 202 -5.62 -8.94 -11.94
N ILE A 203 -5.08 -9.29 -13.11
CA ILE A 203 -5.74 -10.11 -14.13
C ILE A 203 -4.78 -11.23 -14.57
N ASN A 204 -5.27 -12.47 -14.55
CA ASN A 204 -4.56 -13.64 -15.04
C ASN A 204 -4.50 -13.67 -16.58
N ILE A 205 -3.30 -13.90 -17.13
CA ILE A 205 -3.05 -13.98 -18.57
C ILE A 205 -2.51 -15.36 -18.94
N SER A 206 -3.18 -16.02 -19.88
CA SER A 206 -2.76 -17.34 -20.36
C SER A 206 -1.40 -17.27 -21.10
N PRO A 207 -0.52 -18.27 -20.90
CA PRO A 207 0.64 -18.54 -21.74
C PRO A 207 0.42 -18.42 -23.25
N ARG A 208 -0.75 -18.85 -23.74
CA ARG A 208 -1.07 -18.90 -25.17
C ARG A 208 -1.04 -17.52 -25.82
N LEU A 209 -1.38 -16.48 -25.06
CA LEU A 209 -1.39 -15.10 -25.53
C LEU A 209 0.04 -14.53 -25.71
N MET A 210 1.06 -15.08 -25.04
CA MET A 210 2.45 -14.62 -25.14
C MET A 210 3.13 -14.95 -26.49
N SER A 211 2.37 -15.51 -27.44
CA SER A 211 2.82 -15.86 -28.79
C SER A 211 2.38 -14.85 -29.87
N GLY A 212 1.66 -13.77 -29.52
CA GLY A 212 1.19 -12.76 -30.47
C GLY A 212 0.98 -11.39 -29.84
N LEU A 213 1.02 -10.34 -30.67
CA LEU A 213 0.86 -8.94 -30.23
C LEU A 213 -0.60 -8.47 -30.19
N THR A 214 -1.50 -9.16 -30.87
CA THR A 214 -2.91 -8.74 -31.04
C THR A 214 -3.63 -8.53 -29.71
N TRP A 215 -3.41 -9.40 -28.74
CA TRP A 215 -4.06 -9.29 -27.43
C TRP A 215 -3.56 -8.06 -26.66
N PHE A 216 -2.27 -7.73 -26.78
CA PHE A 216 -1.68 -6.58 -26.11
C PHE A 216 -2.26 -5.28 -26.66
N GLU A 217 -2.38 -5.17 -27.99
CA GLU A 217 -2.99 -4.01 -28.65
C GLU A 217 -4.47 -3.85 -28.25
N LEU A 218 -5.20 -4.96 -28.20
CA LEU A 218 -6.59 -4.95 -27.73
C LEU A 218 -6.68 -4.52 -26.25
N PHE A 219 -5.82 -5.04 -25.39
CA PHE A 219 -5.79 -4.69 -23.97
C PHE A 219 -5.44 -3.22 -23.75
N GLU A 220 -4.46 -2.68 -24.47
CA GLU A 220 -4.11 -1.25 -24.44
C GLU A 220 -5.28 -0.36 -24.91
N HIS A 221 -5.98 -0.80 -25.96
CA HIS A 221 -7.18 -0.13 -26.43
C HIS A 221 -8.26 -0.10 -25.32
N ARG A 222 -8.50 -1.21 -24.61
CA ARG A 222 -9.43 -1.25 -23.47
C ARG A 222 -9.01 -0.31 -22.35
N CYS A 223 -7.73 -0.22 -22.01
CA CYS A 223 -7.28 0.75 -20.98
C CYS A 223 -7.66 2.19 -21.37
N SER A 224 -7.47 2.54 -22.65
CA SER A 224 -7.82 3.87 -23.16
C SER A 224 -9.33 4.11 -23.18
N GLU A 225 -10.11 3.11 -23.61
CA GLU A 225 -11.58 3.16 -23.67
C GLU A 225 -12.20 3.40 -22.29
N TYR A 226 -11.70 2.70 -21.27
CA TYR A 226 -12.22 2.77 -19.90
C TYR A 226 -11.48 3.77 -19.00
N GLN A 227 -10.50 4.51 -19.55
CA GLN A 227 -9.67 5.49 -18.82
C GLN A 227 -8.95 4.92 -17.59
N VAL A 228 -8.47 3.67 -17.71
CA VAL A 228 -7.76 2.97 -16.65
C VAL A 228 -6.26 3.26 -16.74
N ASP A 229 -5.67 3.72 -15.63
CA ASP A 229 -4.21 3.89 -15.52
C ASP A 229 -3.51 2.51 -15.52
N PRO A 230 -2.65 2.20 -16.51
CA PRO A 230 -1.88 0.95 -16.55
C PRO A 230 -1.11 0.65 -15.26
N LYS A 231 -0.67 1.66 -14.51
CA LYS A 231 0.09 1.49 -13.26
C LYS A 231 -0.70 0.82 -12.14
N ARG A 232 -2.02 0.82 -12.24
CA ARG A 232 -2.93 0.15 -11.30
C ARG A 232 -3.20 -1.30 -11.67
N ILE A 233 -2.78 -1.73 -12.86
CA ILE A 233 -3.05 -3.05 -13.41
C ILE A 233 -1.82 -3.94 -13.24
N THR A 234 -2.02 -5.07 -12.59
CA THR A 234 -1.06 -6.17 -12.50
C THR A 234 -1.51 -7.28 -13.45
N LEU A 235 -0.62 -7.74 -14.31
CA LEU A 235 -0.86 -8.92 -15.13
C LEU A 235 -0.12 -10.10 -14.51
N GLU A 236 -0.88 -11.13 -14.16
CA GLU A 236 -0.39 -12.35 -13.55
C GLU A 236 -0.17 -13.40 -14.62
N VAL A 237 1.03 -13.96 -14.62
CA VAL A 237 1.51 -14.81 -15.69
C VAL A 237 2.17 -16.02 -15.04
N THR A 238 1.70 -17.23 -15.38
CA THR A 238 2.24 -18.48 -14.80
C THR A 238 3.67 -18.74 -15.27
N GLU A 239 4.47 -19.45 -14.48
CA GLU A 239 5.84 -19.82 -14.81
C GLU A 239 6.01 -20.41 -16.22
N SER A 240 5.14 -21.35 -16.59
CA SER A 240 5.21 -22.11 -17.85
C SER A 240 5.03 -21.25 -19.11
N SER A 241 4.38 -20.09 -18.98
CA SER A 241 4.18 -19.13 -20.08
C SER A 241 5.47 -18.59 -20.70
N SER A 242 6.55 -18.56 -19.91
CA SER A 242 7.82 -17.96 -20.31
C SER A 242 8.68 -18.88 -21.18
N ASN A 243 8.32 -20.17 -21.27
CA ASN A 243 9.11 -21.17 -22.00
C ASN A 243 8.75 -21.29 -23.49
N GLY A 244 7.54 -20.87 -23.90
CA GLY A 244 7.12 -20.84 -25.30
C GLY A 244 7.62 -19.59 -26.03
N GLY A 245 8.75 -19.68 -26.73
CA GLY A 245 9.23 -18.57 -27.58
C GLY A 245 9.77 -17.37 -26.80
N LYS A 246 10.82 -17.61 -25.98
CA LYS A 246 11.46 -16.65 -25.05
C LYS A 246 11.66 -15.22 -25.55
N VAL A 247 11.85 -15.01 -26.86
CA VAL A 247 12.06 -13.67 -27.44
C VAL A 247 10.77 -12.86 -27.51
N LEU A 248 9.68 -13.43 -28.02
CA LEU A 248 8.42 -12.71 -28.18
C LEU A 248 7.71 -12.47 -26.83
N ALA A 249 7.76 -13.46 -25.93
CA ALA A 249 7.27 -13.28 -24.57
C ALA A 249 8.02 -12.14 -23.85
N LEU A 250 9.37 -12.10 -23.94
CA LEU A 250 10.16 -11.01 -23.39
C LEU A 250 9.79 -9.64 -24.01
N GLU A 251 9.58 -9.60 -25.33
CA GLU A 251 9.15 -8.37 -26.02
C GLU A 251 7.80 -7.87 -25.51
N ILE A 252 6.80 -8.75 -25.40
CA ILE A 252 5.47 -8.42 -24.90
C ILE A 252 5.53 -7.92 -23.45
N LEU A 253 6.20 -8.67 -22.57
CA LEU A 253 6.35 -8.30 -21.15
C LEU A 253 7.09 -6.96 -21.01
N SER A 254 8.12 -6.72 -21.83
CA SER A 254 8.86 -5.47 -21.83
C SER A 254 8.00 -4.29 -22.30
N ARG A 255 7.19 -4.47 -23.35
CA ARG A 255 6.22 -3.45 -23.82
C ARG A 255 5.20 -3.11 -22.74
N LEU A 256 4.65 -4.12 -22.07
CA LEU A 256 3.73 -3.94 -20.94
C LEU A 256 4.38 -3.09 -19.83
N ARG A 257 5.61 -3.41 -19.44
CA ARG A 257 6.34 -2.62 -18.42
C ARG A 257 6.60 -1.19 -18.84
N LEU A 258 6.99 -0.96 -20.09
CA LEU A 258 7.21 0.39 -20.64
C LEU A 258 5.92 1.22 -20.66
N LYS A 259 4.76 0.58 -20.79
CA LYS A 259 3.45 1.23 -20.69
C LYS A 259 2.98 1.46 -19.25
N GLY A 260 3.71 0.94 -18.26
CA GLY A 260 3.45 1.15 -16.84
C GLY A 260 2.75 0.00 -16.13
N PHE A 261 2.39 -1.08 -16.82
CA PHE A 261 1.78 -2.26 -16.20
C PHE A 261 2.72 -2.89 -15.16
N GLN A 262 2.14 -3.42 -14.09
CA GLN A 262 2.85 -4.33 -13.21
C GLN A 262 2.76 -5.75 -13.75
N LEU A 263 3.83 -6.53 -13.57
CA LEU A 263 3.87 -7.92 -13.97
C LEU A 263 4.17 -8.77 -12.74
N SER A 264 3.34 -9.79 -12.53
CA SER A 264 3.47 -10.75 -11.45
C SER A 264 3.73 -12.14 -12.00
N ILE A 265 4.66 -12.86 -11.37
CA ILE A 265 4.86 -14.28 -11.64
C ILE A 265 4.02 -15.11 -10.68
N ASP A 266 3.19 -15.99 -11.24
CA ASP A 266 2.29 -16.87 -10.48
C ASP A 266 2.85 -18.29 -10.35
N ASP A 267 2.44 -19.01 -9.31
CA ASP A 267 2.83 -20.41 -8.99
C ASP A 267 4.36 -20.66 -8.85
N PHE A 268 5.13 -19.68 -8.40
CA PHE A 268 6.59 -19.82 -8.25
C PHE A 268 6.94 -20.95 -7.25
N GLY A 269 7.76 -21.92 -7.72
CA GLY A 269 8.28 -23.02 -6.90
C GLY A 269 7.56 -24.37 -7.10
N THR A 270 6.56 -24.44 -7.98
CA THR A 270 5.81 -25.68 -8.28
C THR A 270 6.38 -26.45 -9.50
N GLY A 271 7.31 -25.87 -10.27
CA GLY A 271 7.86 -26.43 -11.52
C GLY A 271 9.32 -26.03 -11.85
N PHE A 272 9.73 -26.22 -13.12
CA PHE A 272 11.07 -26.02 -13.69
C PHE A 272 11.55 -24.54 -13.76
N SER A 273 11.15 -23.70 -12.81
CA SER A 273 11.56 -22.29 -12.71
C SER A 273 13.07 -22.22 -12.58
N SER A 274 13.75 -21.62 -13.56
CA SER A 274 15.11 -21.17 -13.34
C SER A 274 15.07 -19.77 -12.74
N LEU A 275 15.86 -19.54 -11.68
CA LEU A 275 16.19 -18.19 -11.19
C LEU A 275 16.62 -17.24 -12.31
N GLU A 276 17.15 -17.81 -13.40
CA GLU A 276 17.47 -17.13 -14.65
C GLU A 276 16.25 -16.46 -15.31
N THR A 277 15.07 -17.09 -15.32
CA THR A 277 13.84 -16.49 -15.86
C THR A 277 13.40 -15.29 -15.02
N LEU A 278 13.42 -15.43 -13.69
CA LEU A 278 13.10 -14.35 -12.76
C LEU A 278 14.07 -13.16 -12.90
N TYR A 279 15.34 -13.44 -13.18
CA TYR A 279 16.37 -12.44 -13.41
C TYR A 279 16.25 -11.74 -14.78
N LYS A 280 15.84 -12.45 -15.84
CA LYS A 280 15.82 -11.93 -17.21
C LYS A 280 14.52 -11.24 -17.60
N LEU A 281 13.40 -11.66 -17.02
CA LEU A 281 12.08 -11.11 -17.36
C LEU A 281 11.74 -9.93 -16.44
N PRO A 282 11.03 -8.92 -16.95
CA PRO A 282 10.85 -7.65 -16.23
C PRO A 282 9.68 -7.71 -15.23
N PHE A 283 9.62 -8.78 -14.44
CA PHE A 283 8.64 -8.92 -13.36
C PHE A 283 8.90 -7.92 -12.24
N GLY A 284 7.82 -7.46 -11.59
CA GLY A 284 7.89 -6.55 -10.43
C GLY A 284 7.23 -7.12 -9.18
N GLU A 285 6.54 -8.25 -9.30
CA GLU A 285 5.82 -8.92 -8.24
C GLU A 285 6.02 -10.44 -8.35
N LEU A 286 6.08 -11.13 -7.22
CA LEU A 286 6.22 -12.58 -7.12
C LEU A 286 5.20 -13.13 -6.12
N LYS A 287 4.39 -14.08 -6.57
CA LYS A 287 3.39 -14.76 -5.75
C LYS A 287 3.98 -16.04 -5.16
N ILE A 288 3.80 -16.23 -3.86
CA ILE A 288 4.16 -17.46 -3.14
C ILE A 288 2.92 -18.36 -3.10
N ASP A 289 3.03 -19.53 -3.72
CA ASP A 289 1.93 -20.50 -3.81
C ASP A 289 1.38 -20.90 -2.44
N LYS A 290 0.06 -21.13 -2.41
CA LYS A 290 -0.70 -21.52 -1.22
C LYS A 290 -0.16 -22.79 -0.54
N GLY A 291 0.43 -23.72 -1.28
CA GLY A 291 0.96 -24.97 -0.73
C GLY A 291 2.09 -24.70 0.27
N PHE A 292 3.00 -23.77 -0.05
CA PHE A 292 4.08 -23.39 0.86
C PHE A 292 3.59 -22.57 2.04
N VAL A 293 2.63 -21.67 1.81
CA VAL A 293 2.05 -20.82 2.86
C VAL A 293 1.25 -21.65 3.86
N PHE A 294 0.45 -22.62 3.40
CA PHE A 294 -0.35 -23.48 4.27
C PHE A 294 0.50 -24.33 5.23
N ASP A 295 1.66 -24.81 4.75
CA ASP A 295 2.57 -25.65 5.53
C ASP A 295 3.63 -24.86 6.33
N LEU A 296 3.60 -23.52 6.26
CA LEU A 296 4.59 -22.63 6.89
C LEU A 296 4.83 -22.92 8.39
N HIS A 297 3.77 -23.20 9.13
CA HIS A 297 3.85 -23.54 10.56
C HIS A 297 4.14 -25.03 10.84
N LYS A 298 3.97 -25.91 9.85
CA LYS A 298 3.98 -27.37 10.01
C LYS A 298 5.27 -28.02 9.50
N SER A 299 5.96 -27.38 8.56
CA SER A 299 7.16 -27.90 7.92
C SER A 299 8.31 -26.88 7.99
N PRO A 300 9.43 -27.23 8.65
CA PRO A 300 10.66 -26.43 8.61
C PRO A 300 11.16 -26.20 7.18
N GLU A 301 10.93 -27.15 6.28
CA GLU A 301 11.27 -27.04 4.86
C GLU A 301 10.41 -25.99 4.16
N ALA A 302 9.08 -26.04 4.35
CA ALA A 302 8.17 -25.02 3.81
C ALA A 302 8.53 -23.62 4.33
N ARG A 303 8.84 -23.50 5.62
CA ARG A 303 9.34 -22.25 6.22
C ARG A 303 10.61 -21.76 5.55
N THR A 304 11.59 -22.63 5.39
CA THR A 304 12.86 -22.29 4.73
C THR A 304 12.63 -21.82 3.29
N LEU A 305 11.70 -22.44 2.55
CA LEU A 305 11.34 -22.05 1.20
C LEU A 305 10.68 -20.67 1.15
N VAL A 306 9.70 -20.40 2.03
CA VAL A 306 9.04 -19.09 2.11
C VAL A 306 10.06 -18.00 2.48
N GLU A 307 10.87 -18.20 3.52
CA GLU A 307 11.90 -17.23 3.94
C GLU A 307 12.94 -16.97 2.84
N SER A 308 13.40 -18.02 2.15
CA SER A 308 14.35 -17.91 1.05
C SER A 308 13.75 -17.18 -0.15
N THR A 309 12.48 -17.44 -0.46
CA THR A 309 11.76 -16.80 -1.56
C THR A 309 11.56 -15.30 -1.28
N ILE A 310 11.14 -14.96 -0.06
CA ILE A 310 11.03 -13.56 0.40
C ILE A 310 12.40 -12.85 0.30
N SER A 311 13.46 -13.50 0.79
CA SER A 311 14.82 -12.93 0.75
C SER A 311 15.31 -12.69 -0.68
N LEU A 312 15.07 -13.65 -1.57
CA LEU A 312 15.42 -13.54 -2.99
C LEU A 312 14.66 -12.41 -3.67
N ALA A 313 13.33 -12.41 -3.57
CA ALA A 313 12.47 -11.40 -4.18
C ALA A 313 12.87 -9.99 -3.76
N ARG A 314 13.15 -9.78 -2.46
CA ARG A 314 13.63 -8.48 -1.96
C ARG A 314 14.98 -8.07 -2.52
N LYS A 315 15.94 -8.99 -2.64
CA LYS A 315 17.25 -8.71 -3.26
C LYS A 315 17.14 -8.35 -4.74
N LEU A 316 16.10 -8.85 -5.40
CA LEU A 316 15.77 -8.53 -6.79
C LEU A 316 14.87 -7.29 -6.92
N GLY A 317 14.45 -6.67 -5.81
CA GLY A 317 13.55 -5.51 -5.82
C GLY A 317 12.11 -5.83 -6.20
N LEU A 318 11.68 -7.09 -6.05
CA LEU A 318 10.33 -7.55 -6.34
C LEU A 318 9.41 -7.38 -5.12
N LYS A 319 8.15 -7.04 -5.37
CA LYS A 319 7.07 -7.16 -4.38
C LYS A 319 6.70 -8.61 -4.17
N ILE A 320 6.28 -8.97 -2.96
CA ILE A 320 5.90 -10.34 -2.61
C ILE A 320 4.43 -10.38 -2.21
N VAL A 321 3.69 -11.30 -2.82
CA VAL A 321 2.31 -11.61 -2.45
C VAL A 321 2.26 -13.04 -1.92
N ALA A 322 1.71 -13.23 -0.73
CA ALA A 322 1.47 -14.56 -0.18
C ALA A 322 0.04 -15.02 -0.46
N GLU A 323 -0.12 -16.20 -1.05
CA GLU A 323 -1.42 -16.79 -1.33
C GLU A 323 -1.84 -17.83 -0.30
N GLY A 324 -3.15 -18.13 -0.24
CA GLY A 324 -3.65 -19.20 0.61
C GLY A 324 -3.52 -18.92 2.11
N VAL A 325 -3.58 -17.66 2.51
CA VAL A 325 -3.61 -17.29 3.94
C VAL A 325 -4.96 -17.68 4.54
N GLU A 326 -5.00 -18.77 5.30
CA GLU A 326 -6.23 -19.35 5.86
C GLU A 326 -6.45 -19.06 7.35
N SER A 327 -5.45 -18.51 8.05
CA SER A 327 -5.58 -18.15 9.46
C SER A 327 -4.89 -16.83 9.82
N GLU A 328 -5.28 -16.27 10.97
CA GLU A 328 -4.67 -15.05 11.51
C GLU A 328 -3.20 -15.24 11.89
N GLU A 329 -2.84 -16.44 12.35
CA GLU A 329 -1.46 -16.80 12.70
C GLU A 329 -0.55 -16.74 11.47
N LEU A 330 -0.98 -17.33 10.35
CA LEU A 330 -0.26 -17.27 9.07
C LEU A 330 -0.13 -15.82 8.59
N PHE A 331 -1.20 -15.03 8.69
CA PHE A 331 -1.20 -13.62 8.31
C PHE A 331 -0.16 -12.81 9.10
N ASN A 332 -0.11 -13.00 10.42
CA ASN A 332 0.86 -12.33 11.28
C ASN A 332 2.30 -12.83 11.07
N GLU A 333 2.49 -14.12 10.81
CA GLU A 333 3.82 -14.64 10.51
C GLU A 333 4.35 -14.08 9.19
N LEU A 334 3.55 -14.05 8.13
CA LEU A 334 3.93 -13.44 6.85
C LEU A 334 4.23 -11.95 6.99
N ARG A 335 3.50 -11.22 7.82
CA ARG A 335 3.81 -9.84 8.19
C ARG A 335 5.19 -9.73 8.85
N ASN A 336 5.51 -10.60 9.81
CA ASN A 336 6.80 -10.62 10.51
C ASN A 336 7.97 -11.00 9.60
N LEU A 337 7.72 -11.90 8.64
CA LEU A 337 8.65 -12.24 7.58
C LEU A 337 8.80 -11.12 6.55
N GLN A 338 8.07 -10.02 6.73
CA GLN A 338 8.09 -8.86 5.84
C GLN A 338 7.67 -9.28 4.43
N CYS A 339 6.55 -9.98 4.28
CA CYS A 339 5.82 -10.05 3.02
C CYS A 339 5.11 -8.70 2.76
N ASP A 340 4.83 -8.35 1.50
CA ASP A 340 4.25 -7.04 1.15
C ASP A 340 2.72 -7.07 1.15
N ASP A 341 2.13 -8.03 0.43
CA ASP A 341 0.68 -8.22 0.31
C ASP A 341 0.28 -9.68 0.65
N ALA A 342 -0.97 -9.89 1.04
CA ALA A 342 -1.54 -11.21 1.30
C ALA A 342 -2.91 -11.39 0.68
N GLN A 343 -3.21 -12.63 0.26
CA GLN A 343 -4.53 -13.07 -0.15
C GLN A 343 -4.84 -14.48 0.36
N GLY A 344 -6.11 -14.73 0.70
CA GLY A 344 -6.53 -16.02 1.23
C GLY A 344 -7.86 -15.95 1.97
N TYR A 345 -8.38 -17.11 2.37
CA TYR A 345 -9.72 -17.22 2.94
C TYR A 345 -9.86 -16.63 4.34
N TYR A 346 -8.77 -16.42 5.07
CA TYR A 346 -8.78 -15.61 6.29
C TYR A 346 -9.19 -14.16 6.00
N ILE A 347 -8.75 -13.62 4.86
CA ILE A 347 -9.08 -12.27 4.42
C ILE A 347 -10.46 -12.28 3.78
N SER A 348 -10.60 -12.98 2.65
CA SER A 348 -11.87 -13.23 1.98
C SER A 348 -11.73 -14.29 0.90
N LYS A 349 -12.84 -14.99 0.66
CA LYS A 349 -13.04 -15.75 -0.59
C LYS A 349 -13.21 -14.77 -1.77
N PRO A 350 -13.15 -15.26 -3.03
CA PRO A 350 -13.57 -14.46 -4.17
C PRO A 350 -15.05 -14.06 -4.04
N ILE A 351 -15.34 -12.76 -4.11
CA ILE A 351 -16.68 -12.19 -3.91
C ILE A 351 -17.11 -11.32 -5.10
N PRO A 352 -18.42 -11.09 -5.33
CA PRO A 352 -18.90 -10.25 -6.42
C PRO A 352 -18.47 -8.78 -6.29
N ALA A 353 -18.35 -8.07 -7.41
CA ALA A 353 -17.89 -6.68 -7.45
C ALA A 353 -18.64 -5.73 -6.48
N ALA A 354 -19.95 -5.89 -6.39
CA ALA A 354 -20.83 -5.07 -5.54
C ALA A 354 -20.52 -5.18 -4.04
N THR A 355 -19.81 -6.23 -3.61
CA THR A 355 -19.50 -6.47 -2.20
C THR A 355 -18.12 -5.96 -1.78
N ILE A 356 -17.25 -5.59 -2.74
CA ILE A 356 -15.86 -5.22 -2.50
C ILE A 356 -15.72 -3.96 -1.63
N GLY A 357 -16.53 -2.92 -1.88
CA GLY A 357 -16.49 -1.69 -1.09
C GLY A 357 -16.85 -1.91 0.37
N ALA A 358 -17.94 -2.64 0.63
CA ALA A 358 -18.37 -2.98 1.99
C ALA A 358 -17.34 -3.89 2.70
N PHE A 359 -16.72 -4.82 1.97
CA PHE A 359 -15.68 -5.69 2.51
C PHE A 359 -14.50 -4.88 3.08
N PHE A 360 -13.90 -3.98 2.30
CA PHE A 360 -12.74 -3.21 2.78
C PHE A 360 -13.09 -2.28 3.94
N GLN A 361 -14.29 -1.67 3.94
CA GLN A 361 -14.76 -0.88 5.09
C GLN A 361 -14.83 -1.71 6.38
N GLN A 362 -15.35 -2.93 6.31
CA GLN A 362 -15.44 -3.84 7.46
C GLN A 362 -14.05 -4.35 7.89
N TRP A 363 -13.19 -4.64 6.91
CA TRP A 363 -11.81 -5.06 7.15
C TRP A 363 -11.04 -4.02 7.97
N ASP A 364 -11.10 -2.74 7.58
CA ASP A 364 -10.45 -1.67 8.33
C ASP A 364 -11.02 -1.50 9.73
N ALA A 365 -12.35 -1.54 9.87
CA ALA A 365 -12.98 -1.48 11.19
C ALA A 365 -12.51 -2.61 12.12
N ALA A 366 -12.33 -3.83 11.58
CA ALA A 366 -11.83 -4.97 12.34
C ALA A 366 -10.33 -4.85 12.69
N GLN A 367 -9.49 -4.31 11.79
CA GLN A 367 -8.07 -4.07 12.06
C GLN A 367 -7.87 -2.98 13.11
N VAL A 368 -8.75 -1.97 13.12
CA VAL A 368 -8.82 -0.93 14.15
C VAL A 368 -9.25 -1.51 15.50
N ALA A 369 -10.34 -2.28 15.54
CA ALA A 369 -10.85 -2.88 16.77
C ALA A 369 -9.87 -3.89 17.40
N SER A 370 -9.06 -4.57 16.59
CA SER A 370 -8.02 -5.50 17.06
C SER A 370 -6.70 -4.82 17.44
N GLY A 371 -6.58 -3.49 17.27
CA GLY A 371 -5.36 -2.72 17.55
C GLY A 371 -4.19 -3.04 16.61
N LYS A 372 -4.48 -3.64 15.44
CA LYS A 372 -3.48 -4.20 14.51
C LYS A 372 -3.23 -3.35 13.26
N SER A 373 -3.94 -2.24 13.08
CA SER A 373 -3.58 -1.20 12.11
C SER A 373 -3.95 0.20 12.59
N SER A 374 -2.99 1.12 12.41
CA SER A 374 -3.03 2.57 12.58
C SER A 374 -3.09 3.12 14.01
N SER A 375 -2.42 4.28 14.17
CA SER A 375 -2.39 5.10 15.39
C SER A 375 -3.77 5.19 16.05
N PRO A 376 -3.88 5.23 17.41
CA PRO A 376 -5.14 5.49 18.12
C PRO A 376 -5.96 6.66 17.55
N ALA A 377 -5.29 7.62 16.91
CA ALA A 377 -5.92 8.74 16.20
C ALA A 377 -6.75 8.29 14.98
N LEU A 378 -6.26 7.38 14.14
CA LEU A 378 -7.02 6.87 12.98
C LEU A 378 -8.23 6.04 13.44
N ALA A 379 -8.09 5.28 14.52
CA ALA A 379 -9.22 4.57 15.12
C ALA A 379 -10.35 5.53 15.55
N ALA A 380 -9.99 6.64 16.19
CA ALA A 380 -10.95 7.68 16.59
C ALA A 380 -11.60 8.36 15.37
N ILE A 381 -10.83 8.65 14.31
CA ILE A 381 -11.33 9.22 13.04
C ILE A 381 -12.38 8.28 12.40
N HIS A 382 -12.07 6.98 12.29
CA HIS A 382 -13.00 6.00 11.73
C HIS A 382 -14.28 5.86 12.58
N GLY A 383 -14.16 5.88 13.92
CA GLY A 383 -15.31 5.84 14.82
C GLY A 383 -16.26 7.03 14.64
N LEU A 384 -15.70 8.26 14.61
CA LEU A 384 -16.47 9.47 14.38
C LEU A 384 -17.17 9.47 13.01
N LEU A 385 -16.51 8.98 11.97
CA LEU A 385 -17.12 8.84 10.64
C LEU A 385 -18.29 7.86 10.64
N ALA A 386 -18.14 6.70 11.28
CA ALA A 386 -19.21 5.73 11.40
C ALA A 386 -20.43 6.33 12.13
N GLU A 387 -20.22 7.10 13.20
CA GLU A 387 -21.28 7.80 13.94
C GLU A 387 -21.97 8.90 13.11
N ILE A 388 -21.25 9.57 12.22
CA ILE A 388 -21.82 10.58 11.32
C ILE A 388 -22.68 9.89 10.26
N LEU A 389 -22.14 8.86 9.61
CA LEU A 389 -22.80 8.17 8.50
C LEU A 389 -24.02 7.36 8.95
N SER A 390 -23.98 6.76 10.15
CA SER A 390 -25.08 5.96 10.72
C SER A 390 -26.22 6.78 11.31
N SER A 391 -26.05 8.08 11.57
CA SER A 391 -27.10 8.94 12.15
C SER A 391 -28.20 9.35 11.15
N SER A 392 -28.82 8.41 10.44
CA SER A 392 -29.92 8.65 9.48
C SER A 392 -31.17 7.79 9.73
N GLU A 393 -31.50 7.51 10.98
CA GLU A 393 -32.87 7.12 11.33
C GLU A 393 -33.36 8.14 12.35
N ASP A 394 -34.50 8.76 12.04
CA ASP A 394 -35.27 9.70 12.88
C ASP A 394 -34.81 11.17 12.89
N GLU A 395 -35.17 11.91 11.84
CA GLU A 395 -35.85 13.21 11.97
C GLU A 395 -36.44 13.61 10.60
N GLU A 396 -37.74 13.91 10.57
CA GLU A 396 -38.53 14.28 9.40
C GLU A 396 -37.98 15.58 8.77
N ASP A 397 -37.33 15.50 7.62
CA ASP A 397 -37.14 16.66 6.75
C ASP A 397 -38.22 16.64 5.65
N ASP A 398 -39.17 17.57 5.78
CA ASP A 398 -40.22 17.92 4.83
C ASP A 398 -39.60 18.28 3.47
N ALA A 399 -39.35 17.28 2.63
CA ALA A 399 -38.85 17.47 1.27
C ALA A 399 -39.94 18.09 0.39
N THR A 400 -39.97 19.43 0.34
CA THR A 400 -40.74 20.18 -0.65
C THR A 400 -40.14 19.95 -2.03
N ILE A 401 -40.80 19.14 -2.86
CA ILE A 401 -40.43 18.93 -4.26
C ILE A 401 -40.80 20.19 -5.07
N VAL A 402 -39.79 20.90 -5.57
CA VAL A 402 -39.96 22.01 -6.53
C VAL A 402 -39.60 21.52 -7.93
N LEU A 403 -40.58 21.51 -8.84
CA LEU A 403 -40.36 21.27 -10.28
C LEU A 403 -40.28 22.61 -11.02
N ALA A 404 -39.17 22.89 -11.71
CA ALA A 404 -39.03 24.02 -12.63
C ALA A 404 -38.46 23.56 -13.98
N PRO A 405 -38.96 24.04 -15.13
CA PRO A 405 -38.45 23.66 -16.44
C PRO A 405 -37.26 24.53 -16.85
N GLY A 406 -36.13 23.90 -17.15
CA GLY A 406 -35.13 24.43 -18.09
C GLY A 406 -34.07 25.39 -17.54
N ALA A 407 -33.09 24.86 -16.81
CA ALA A 407 -31.66 25.22 -16.85
C ALA A 407 -30.94 24.30 -15.85
N GLY A 408 -29.72 23.87 -16.16
CA GLY A 408 -28.93 22.96 -15.32
C GLY A 408 -28.82 23.44 -13.87
N LEU A 409 -29.60 22.82 -12.99
CA LEU A 409 -29.48 22.96 -11.56
C LEU A 409 -28.41 21.98 -11.10
N SER A 410 -27.18 22.46 -10.88
CA SER A 410 -26.27 21.77 -9.97
C SER A 410 -26.92 21.83 -8.59
N VAL A 411 -27.44 20.69 -8.12
CA VAL A 411 -27.89 20.58 -6.73
C VAL A 411 -26.66 20.86 -5.86
N PRO A 412 -26.68 21.85 -4.95
CA PRO A 412 -25.57 22.06 -4.02
C PRO A 412 -25.37 20.77 -3.21
N GLU A 413 -24.17 20.19 -3.25
CA GLU A 413 -23.84 19.01 -2.44
C GLU A 413 -24.09 19.34 -0.96
N THR A 414 -24.79 18.46 -0.25
CA THR A 414 -25.00 18.64 1.20
C THR A 414 -23.71 18.33 1.96
N GLY A 415 -23.60 18.80 3.21
CA GLY A 415 -22.48 18.43 4.08
C GLY A 415 -22.33 16.91 4.22
N ARG A 416 -23.45 16.18 4.20
CA ARG A 416 -23.50 14.72 4.27
C ARG A 416 -22.96 14.04 3.00
N ASP A 417 -23.32 14.51 1.81
CA ASP A 417 -22.83 13.97 0.54
C ASP A 417 -21.29 14.10 0.44
N ILE A 418 -20.77 15.23 0.89
CA ILE A 418 -19.33 15.48 0.93
C ILE A 418 -18.66 14.56 1.96
N THR A 419 -19.30 14.34 3.11
CA THR A 419 -18.79 13.48 4.19
C THR A 419 -18.70 12.01 3.77
N ALA A 420 -19.64 11.52 2.97
CA ALA A 420 -19.65 10.14 2.48
C ALA A 420 -18.41 9.77 1.64
N ARG A 421 -17.67 10.76 1.12
CA ARG A 421 -16.44 10.55 0.36
C ARG A 421 -15.18 10.46 1.24
N ILE A 422 -15.23 10.94 2.48
CA ILE A 422 -14.08 10.95 3.40
C ILE A 422 -13.53 9.55 3.69
N PRO A 423 -14.35 8.50 3.95
CA PRO A 423 -13.84 7.16 4.19
C PRO A 423 -12.91 6.68 3.07
N SER A 424 -13.27 6.95 1.81
CA SER A 424 -12.49 6.55 0.64
C SER A 424 -11.12 7.24 0.57
N LEU A 425 -11.04 8.50 0.98
CA LEU A 425 -9.80 9.27 1.05
C LEU A 425 -8.90 8.74 2.16
N LEU A 426 -9.46 8.44 3.33
CA LEU A 426 -8.72 7.80 4.43
C LEU A 426 -8.18 6.43 4.03
N LEU A 427 -8.96 5.62 3.31
CA LEU A 427 -8.55 4.31 2.77
C LEU A 427 -7.34 4.43 1.83
N SER A 428 -7.26 5.52 1.06
CA SER A 428 -6.12 5.80 0.17
C SER A 428 -4.91 6.42 0.88
N GLY A 429 -5.00 6.68 2.20
CA GLY A 429 -3.98 7.39 2.98
C GLY A 429 -3.96 8.91 2.75
N ASP A 430 -4.96 9.46 2.05
CA ASP A 430 -5.05 10.89 1.72
C ASP A 430 -5.71 11.68 2.86
N LEU A 431 -4.95 11.89 3.93
CA LEU A 431 -5.39 12.64 5.11
C LEU A 431 -5.64 14.12 4.79
N LEU A 432 -4.86 14.73 3.87
CA LEU A 432 -5.05 16.13 3.48
C LEU A 432 -6.33 16.30 2.63
N GLY A 433 -6.57 15.40 1.68
CA GLY A 433 -7.82 15.38 0.91
C GLY A 433 -9.04 15.14 1.80
N SER A 434 -8.90 14.27 2.81
CA SER A 434 -9.95 14.07 3.82
C SER A 434 -10.27 15.37 4.58
N LEU A 435 -9.26 16.13 4.98
CA LEU A 435 -9.42 17.40 5.70
C LEU A 435 -10.05 18.50 4.81
N GLU A 436 -9.64 18.55 3.54
CA GLU A 436 -10.26 19.44 2.53
C GLU A 436 -11.76 19.16 2.39
N HIS A 437 -12.14 17.87 2.32
CA HIS A 437 -13.55 17.46 2.23
C HIS A 437 -14.32 17.80 3.51
N ILE A 438 -13.71 17.65 4.69
CA ILE A 438 -14.33 18.08 5.96
C ILE A 438 -14.58 19.59 5.97
N HIS A 439 -13.61 20.41 5.56
CA HIS A 439 -13.79 21.87 5.45
C HIS A 439 -14.91 22.23 4.46
N ARG A 440 -15.04 21.50 3.35
CA ARG A 440 -16.15 21.67 2.41
C ARG A 440 -17.48 21.25 3.04
N ALA A 441 -17.54 20.11 3.72
CA ALA A 441 -18.73 19.61 4.39
C ALA A 441 -19.25 20.59 5.45
N ILE A 442 -18.37 21.10 6.32
CA ILE A 442 -18.73 22.08 7.36
C ILE A 442 -19.28 23.38 6.77
N ARG A 443 -18.78 23.80 5.60
CA ARG A 443 -19.25 25.00 4.89
C ARG A 443 -20.60 24.79 4.19
N ALA A 444 -20.79 23.61 3.60
CA ALA A 444 -22.04 23.23 2.95
C ALA A 444 -23.17 22.98 3.97
N GLU A 445 -22.82 22.65 5.22
CA GLU A 445 -23.79 22.36 6.27
C GLU A 445 -24.37 23.64 6.90
N SER A 446 -25.56 24.02 6.43
CA SER A 446 -26.34 25.16 6.92
C SER A 446 -27.66 24.69 7.54
N GLY A 447 -27.63 24.17 8.77
CA GLY A 447 -28.88 23.85 9.49
C GLY A 447 -28.72 22.84 10.61
N HIS A 448 -27.89 21.82 10.45
CA HIS A 448 -27.76 20.72 11.42
C HIS A 448 -26.64 20.95 12.42
N SER A 449 -26.97 21.55 13.57
CA SER A 449 -26.00 21.84 14.64
C SER A 449 -25.28 20.59 15.17
N ALA A 450 -25.98 19.46 15.27
CA ALA A 450 -25.43 18.18 15.71
C ALA A 450 -24.41 17.61 14.71
N LEU A 451 -24.75 17.57 13.41
CA LEU A 451 -23.85 17.12 12.35
C LEU A 451 -22.61 18.02 12.25
N LYS A 452 -22.79 19.33 12.33
CA LYS A 452 -21.69 20.31 12.36
C LYS A 452 -20.76 20.10 13.55
N GLY A 453 -21.30 19.75 14.71
CA GLY A 453 -20.52 19.39 15.90
C GLY A 453 -19.69 18.12 15.69
N LYS A 454 -20.28 17.06 15.12
CA LYS A 454 -19.56 15.81 14.80
C LYS A 454 -18.47 16.04 13.75
N LEU A 455 -18.74 16.83 12.71
CA LEU A 455 -17.76 17.20 11.69
C LEU A 455 -16.59 18.00 12.27
N ALA A 456 -16.85 18.89 13.23
CA ALA A 456 -15.80 19.62 13.93
C ALA A 456 -14.92 18.71 14.82
N SER A 457 -15.50 17.68 15.44
CA SER A 457 -14.74 16.65 16.16
C SER A 457 -13.86 15.85 15.22
N LEU A 458 -14.41 15.43 14.07
CA LEU A 458 -13.67 14.71 13.04
C LEU A 458 -12.52 15.55 12.48
N GLN A 459 -12.78 16.84 12.19
CA GLN A 459 -11.76 17.81 11.81
C GLN A 459 -10.62 17.84 12.84
N SER A 460 -10.96 18.00 14.12
CA SER A 460 -9.97 18.14 15.20
C SER A 460 -9.05 16.92 15.33
N GLU A 461 -9.59 15.72 15.18
CA GLU A 461 -8.81 14.48 15.28
C GLU A 461 -7.90 14.28 14.06
N LEU A 462 -8.41 14.58 12.86
CA LEU A 462 -7.63 14.52 11.63
C LEU A 462 -6.51 15.57 11.63
N GLU A 463 -6.80 16.79 12.08
CA GLU A 463 -5.81 17.85 12.22
C GLU A 463 -4.69 17.43 13.17
N ARG A 464 -5.03 16.82 14.31
CA ARG A 464 -4.04 16.30 15.28
C ARG A 464 -3.11 15.26 14.64
N SER A 465 -3.63 14.40 13.76
CA SER A 465 -2.85 13.36 13.07
C SER A 465 -1.83 13.93 12.07
N LEU A 466 -2.02 15.16 11.60
CA LEU A 466 -1.18 15.84 10.61
C LEU A 466 -0.09 16.73 11.24
N LEU A 467 -0.12 16.95 12.56
CA LEU A 467 0.78 17.88 13.23
C LEU A 467 2.24 17.40 13.21
N SER A 468 3.13 18.35 12.94
CA SER A 468 4.58 18.19 13.09
C SER A 468 5.11 19.25 14.05
N ASP A 469 6.01 18.84 14.95
CA ASP A 469 6.60 19.63 16.02
C ASP A 469 7.74 20.56 15.53
N SER A 470 8.46 20.12 14.50
CA SER A 470 9.56 20.87 13.87
C SER A 470 9.64 20.54 12.38
N LEU A 471 9.98 21.54 11.56
CA LEU A 471 10.01 21.42 10.11
C LEU A 471 11.16 22.21 9.51
N VAL A 472 11.63 21.75 8.35
CA VAL A 472 12.55 22.47 7.47
C VAL A 472 11.79 22.80 6.19
N ILE A 473 11.85 24.05 5.79
CA ILE A 473 11.30 24.55 4.53
C ILE A 473 12.46 24.77 3.56
N THR A 474 12.38 24.17 2.38
CA THR A 474 13.38 24.30 1.33
C THR A 474 12.75 24.96 0.10
N CYS A 475 13.36 26.06 -0.37
CA CYS A 475 12.98 26.75 -1.60
C CYS A 475 14.25 27.00 -2.44
N GLY A 476 14.33 26.39 -3.63
CA GLY A 476 15.56 26.41 -4.44
C GLY A 476 16.76 25.79 -3.69
N GLU A 477 17.85 26.54 -3.58
CA GLU A 477 19.07 26.13 -2.85
C GLU A 477 19.07 26.52 -1.36
N ARG A 478 18.01 27.18 -0.88
CA ARG A 478 17.96 27.75 0.48
C ARG A 478 17.07 26.93 1.40
N SER A 479 17.49 26.79 2.66
CA SER A 479 16.76 26.09 3.70
C SER A 479 16.47 26.99 4.92
N VAL A 480 15.22 26.99 5.37
CA VAL A 480 14.75 27.70 6.57
C VAL A 480 14.18 26.68 7.55
N ARG A 481 14.75 26.60 8.74
CA ARG A 481 14.24 25.72 9.81
C ARG A 481 13.23 26.49 10.67
N LEU A 482 12.02 25.94 10.82
CA LEU A 482 10.99 26.49 11.68
C LEU A 482 11.10 25.89 13.07
N LEU A 483 11.25 26.74 14.08
CA LEU A 483 11.35 26.37 15.47
C LEU A 483 10.33 27.16 16.29
N ALA A 484 9.42 26.44 16.94
CA ALA A 484 8.39 27.05 17.76
C ALA A 484 8.58 26.73 19.25
N GLY A 485 8.45 27.75 20.10
CA GLY A 485 8.68 27.61 21.53
C GLY A 485 9.25 28.86 22.18
N GLU A 486 9.68 28.72 23.43
CA GLU A 486 10.16 29.83 24.26
C GLU A 486 11.63 29.68 24.66
N ASN A 487 12.25 28.52 24.43
CA ASN A 487 13.58 28.21 24.93
C ASN A 487 14.34 27.39 23.89
N PHE A 488 15.47 27.90 23.41
CA PHE A 488 16.31 27.25 22.41
C PHE A 488 17.78 27.35 22.77
N THR A 489 18.48 26.25 22.65
CA THR A 489 19.93 26.18 22.76
C THR A 489 20.55 26.30 21.37
N ILE A 490 21.57 27.13 21.24
CA ILE A 490 22.33 27.33 20.00
C ILE A 490 23.73 26.78 20.24
N GLY A 491 24.25 25.99 19.30
CA GLY A 491 25.58 25.40 19.44
C GLY A 491 26.02 24.65 18.20
N ARG A 492 27.17 23.94 18.29
CA ARG A 492 27.64 23.06 17.22
C ARG A 492 27.23 21.62 17.50
N GLU A 493 26.74 20.94 16.48
CA GLU A 493 26.33 19.53 16.55
C GLU A 493 27.43 18.60 17.11
N SER A 494 27.04 17.62 17.91
CA SER A 494 27.96 16.63 18.49
C SER A 494 27.26 15.30 18.80
N ALA A 495 28.00 14.19 18.74
CA ALA A 495 27.47 12.86 19.01
C ALA A 495 26.99 12.63 20.47
N SER A 496 27.34 13.53 21.40
CA SER A 496 27.10 13.37 22.84
C SER A 496 26.18 14.45 23.44
N ALA A 497 25.77 15.45 22.65
CA ALA A 497 24.91 16.55 23.10
C ALA A 497 24.30 17.26 21.88
N GLU A 498 22.98 17.36 21.86
CA GLU A 498 22.20 18.07 20.85
C GLU A 498 21.97 19.53 21.27
N ALA A 499 21.82 20.41 20.28
CA ALA A 499 21.38 21.79 20.45
C ALA A 499 20.19 22.01 19.52
N ASP A 500 19.18 22.75 19.98
CA ASP A 500 17.95 23.00 19.18
C ASP A 500 18.26 23.72 17.87
N VAL A 501 19.22 24.66 17.92
CA VAL A 501 19.83 25.32 16.77
C VAL A 501 21.26 24.82 16.61
N ALA A 502 21.41 23.76 15.82
CA ALA A 502 22.70 23.20 15.45
C ALA A 502 23.34 23.96 14.28
N ILE A 503 24.35 24.79 14.58
CA ILE A 503 25.10 25.59 13.60
C ILE A 503 26.44 24.90 13.33
N PRO A 504 26.79 24.57 12.08
CA PRO A 504 28.05 23.90 11.73
C PRO A 504 29.26 24.84 11.75
N CYS A 505 29.37 25.69 12.77
CA CYS A 505 30.45 26.66 12.92
C CYS A 505 31.51 26.14 13.90
N ARG A 506 32.76 25.98 13.44
CA ARG A 506 33.87 25.48 14.26
C ARG A 506 34.19 26.34 15.49
N TRP A 507 33.80 27.61 15.45
CA TRP A 507 34.01 28.58 16.53
C TRP A 507 32.98 28.47 17.65
N LEU A 508 31.91 27.69 17.45
CA LEU A 508 31.01 27.29 18.53
C LEU A 508 31.53 26.01 19.22
N SER A 509 31.41 25.97 20.54
CA SER A 509 31.64 24.78 21.34
C SER A 509 30.68 23.66 20.91
N ARG A 510 31.10 22.39 21.06
CA ARG A 510 30.24 21.24 20.77
C ARG A 510 29.11 21.14 21.80
N GLY A 511 27.89 20.82 21.33
CA GLY A 511 26.68 20.71 22.14
C GLY A 511 26.07 22.06 22.55
N ALA A 512 25.17 22.02 23.54
CA ALA A 512 24.37 23.15 24.00
C ALA A 512 25.10 24.21 24.86
N LYS A 513 26.41 24.08 25.10
CA LYS A 513 27.17 24.97 26.02
C LYS A 513 27.55 26.34 25.41
N ASN A 514 26.79 26.88 24.46
CA ASN A 514 27.12 28.18 23.83
C ASN A 514 26.11 29.26 24.18
N LEU A 515 24.98 29.30 23.50
CA LEU A 515 23.96 30.32 23.73
C LEU A 515 22.62 29.68 24.03
N LYS A 516 21.81 30.36 24.82
CA LYS A 516 20.40 30.11 25.01
C LYS A 516 19.62 31.32 24.54
N LEU A 517 18.62 31.11 23.72
CA LEU A 517 17.60 32.08 23.38
C LEU A 517 16.34 31.77 24.21
N SER A 518 15.86 32.72 25.02
CA SER A 518 14.64 32.55 25.82
C SER A 518 13.65 33.70 25.71
N LEU A 519 12.36 33.41 25.64
CA LEU A 519 11.29 34.39 25.63
C LEU A 519 10.76 34.58 27.05
N GLU A 520 10.88 35.78 27.60
CA GLU A 520 10.44 36.10 28.96
C GLU A 520 9.70 37.43 28.97
N ALA A 521 8.49 37.46 29.55
CA ALA A 521 7.63 38.64 29.58
C ALA A 521 7.44 39.31 28.20
N GLY A 522 7.32 38.51 27.14
CA GLY A 522 7.14 39.00 25.77
C GLY A 522 8.39 39.61 25.15
N ARG A 523 9.59 39.29 25.66
CA ARG A 523 10.87 39.76 25.09
C ARG A 523 11.90 38.64 25.00
N TRP A 524 12.56 38.54 23.84
CA TRP A 524 13.63 37.58 23.66
C TRP A 524 14.89 38.02 24.40
N HIS A 525 15.57 37.06 25.01
CA HIS A 525 16.83 37.22 25.68
C HIS A 525 17.83 36.21 25.13
N VAL A 526 19.07 36.63 25.00
CA VAL A 526 20.19 35.73 24.73
C VAL A 526 21.08 35.62 25.96
N THR A 527 21.50 34.40 26.28
CA THR A 527 22.36 34.07 27.41
C THR A 527 23.51 33.19 26.97
N ASP A 528 24.75 33.54 27.35
CA ASP A 528 25.91 32.67 27.16
C ASP A 528 25.91 31.56 28.23
N LEU A 529 25.88 30.29 27.83
CA LEU A 529 25.84 29.12 28.71
C LEU A 529 27.24 28.60 29.11
N GLY A 530 28.25 29.45 29.09
CA GLY A 530 29.64 29.09 29.42
C GLY A 530 30.45 28.67 28.20
N SER A 531 30.32 29.42 27.12
CA SER A 531 31.02 29.20 25.86
C SER A 531 32.54 29.26 26.03
N THR A 532 33.26 28.38 25.33
CA THR A 532 34.72 28.31 25.42
C THR A 532 35.37 29.50 24.72
N ASN A 533 34.81 29.91 23.59
CA ASN A 533 35.36 30.96 22.74
C ASN A 533 34.79 32.36 23.04
N GLY A 534 33.75 32.44 23.87
CA GLY A 534 33.08 33.71 24.20
C GLY A 534 32.19 34.23 23.09
N HIS A 535 31.14 34.96 23.50
CA HIS A 535 30.28 35.75 22.63
C HIS A 535 30.38 37.22 22.99
N PHE A 536 30.30 38.09 21.99
CA PHE A 536 30.50 39.53 22.15
C PHE A 536 29.37 40.31 21.47
N LEU A 537 28.87 41.35 22.14
CA LEU A 537 27.85 42.25 21.64
C LEU A 537 28.39 43.68 21.66
N GLY A 538 28.47 44.33 20.50
CA GLY A 538 29.06 45.69 20.39
C GLY A 538 30.50 45.77 20.92
N GLY A 539 31.26 44.67 20.82
CA GLY A 539 32.63 44.56 21.34
C GLY A 539 32.76 44.21 22.83
N ILE A 540 31.65 44.13 23.57
CA ILE A 540 31.64 43.75 24.99
C ILE A 540 31.38 42.24 25.10
N ARG A 541 32.22 41.52 25.87
CA ARG A 541 32.03 40.08 26.12
C ARG A 541 30.81 39.87 27.00
N LEU A 542 29.94 38.93 26.63
CA LEU A 542 28.81 38.53 27.47
C LEU A 542 29.30 37.74 28.69
N ASN A 543 28.71 38.00 29.85
CA ASN A 543 29.00 37.21 31.05
C ASN A 543 28.22 35.88 31.00
N PRO A 544 28.84 34.75 31.38
CA PRO A 544 28.15 33.48 31.44
C PRO A 544 26.93 33.54 32.38
N ASN A 545 25.81 32.98 31.93
CA ASN A 545 24.50 32.91 32.59
C ASN A 545 23.80 34.26 32.82
N GLU A 546 24.34 35.36 32.29
CA GLU A 546 23.66 36.65 32.28
C GLU A 546 22.68 36.74 31.09
N LYS A 547 21.49 37.30 31.32
CA LYS A 547 20.46 37.48 30.29
C LYS A 547 20.62 38.85 29.63
N HIS A 548 20.72 38.86 28.30
CA HIS A 548 20.78 40.08 27.51
C HIS A 548 19.53 40.18 26.64
N ALA A 549 18.69 41.18 26.91
CA ALA A 549 17.45 41.39 26.16
C ALA A 549 17.75 41.83 24.71
N LEU A 550 17.11 41.18 23.75
CA LEU A 550 17.14 41.59 22.35
C LEU A 550 16.17 42.76 22.14
N ALA A 551 16.60 43.75 21.37
CA ALA A 551 15.73 44.83 20.90
C ALA A 551 15.06 44.42 19.58
N SER A 552 13.98 45.11 19.21
CA SER A 552 13.41 45.02 17.86
C SER A 552 14.49 45.38 16.83
N GLY A 553 14.52 44.68 15.70
CA GLY A 553 15.54 44.86 14.67
C GLY A 553 16.72 43.90 14.82
N GLU A 554 17.89 44.30 14.33
CA GLU A 554 19.06 43.41 14.19
C GLU A 554 20.02 43.50 15.39
N THR A 555 20.40 42.35 15.92
CA THR A 555 21.45 42.16 16.92
C THR A 555 22.53 41.24 16.35
N LEU A 556 23.77 41.73 16.29
CA LEU A 556 24.93 40.97 15.81
C LEU A 556 25.79 40.50 16.99
N LEU A 557 25.93 39.19 17.13
CA LEU A 557 26.84 38.56 18.09
C LEU A 557 28.10 38.08 17.39
N GLU A 558 29.25 38.53 17.89
CA GLU A 558 30.57 38.09 17.46
C GLU A 558 31.02 36.87 18.26
N VAL A 559 31.54 35.83 17.58
CA VAL A 559 31.97 34.56 18.21
C VAL A 559 33.49 34.39 18.08
N GLY A 560 34.16 34.08 19.20
CA GLY A 560 35.59 33.75 19.17
C GLY A 560 36.53 34.93 18.97
N LYS A 561 36.14 36.11 19.43
CA LYS A 561 36.99 37.32 19.40
C LYS A 561 38.15 37.19 20.39
N THR A 562 39.38 37.37 19.93
CA THR A 562 40.61 37.36 20.75
C THR A 562 41.30 38.72 20.75
N GLY A 563 41.15 39.50 21.82
CA GLY A 563 41.78 40.82 21.93
C GLY A 563 41.15 41.86 21.00
N ALA A 564 41.99 42.64 20.30
CA ALA A 564 41.55 43.69 19.37
C ALA A 564 41.26 43.17 17.94
N GLU A 565 41.42 41.88 17.69
CA GLU A 565 41.14 41.28 16.38
C GLU A 565 39.63 41.21 16.12
N ALA A 566 39.25 41.33 14.85
CA ALA A 566 37.85 41.20 14.46
C ALA A 566 37.42 39.73 14.45
N ALA A 567 36.17 39.48 14.85
CA ALA A 567 35.70 38.13 15.14
C ALA A 567 35.69 37.23 13.89
N PRO A 568 36.06 35.95 14.04
CA PRO A 568 36.12 35.01 12.93
C PRO A 568 34.75 34.49 12.51
N ALA A 569 33.72 34.57 13.36
CA ALA A 569 32.35 34.21 13.02
C ALA A 569 31.35 35.14 13.70
N TRP A 570 30.15 35.20 13.16
CA TRP A 570 29.04 35.99 13.69
C TRP A 570 27.72 35.22 13.66
N LEU A 571 26.84 35.58 14.59
CA LEU A 571 25.43 35.20 14.62
C LEU A 571 24.61 36.47 14.51
N ARG A 572 23.69 36.51 13.55
CA ARG A 572 22.77 37.63 13.35
C ARG A 572 21.39 37.19 13.82
N LEU A 573 20.91 37.83 14.88
CA LEU A 573 19.59 37.65 15.47
C LEU A 573 18.75 38.87 15.11
N ARG A 574 17.69 38.68 14.32
CA ARG A 574 16.82 39.76 13.89
C ARG A 574 15.42 39.54 14.44
N VAL A 575 15.00 40.39 15.36
CA VAL A 575 13.67 40.32 15.98
C VAL A 575 12.68 41.13 15.14
N GLY A 576 11.70 40.44 14.57
CA GLY A 576 10.63 41.02 13.75
C GLY A 576 9.29 41.17 14.50
N ARG A 577 8.20 41.30 13.73
CA ARG A 577 6.83 41.34 14.29
C ARG A 577 6.48 40.05 15.03
N GLU A 578 5.48 40.13 15.91
CA GLU A 578 4.97 39.00 16.71
C GLU A 578 6.04 38.35 17.61
N ASN A 579 7.16 39.05 17.85
CA ASN A 579 8.35 38.50 18.50
C ASN A 579 8.87 37.24 17.79
N ALA A 580 8.91 37.20 16.46
CA ALA A 580 9.69 36.20 15.73
C ALA A 580 11.16 36.61 15.65
N VAL A 581 12.08 35.65 15.68
CA VAL A 581 13.54 35.85 15.56
C VAL A 581 14.03 35.11 14.33
N GLU A 582 14.56 35.83 13.35
CA GLU A 582 15.39 35.26 12.29
C GLU A 582 16.82 35.13 12.81
N LEU A 583 17.34 33.91 12.84
CA LEU A 583 18.73 33.61 13.16
C LEU A 583 19.46 33.16 11.90
N SER A 584 20.58 33.80 11.63
CA SER A 584 21.55 33.41 10.59
C SER A 584 22.97 33.47 11.15
N TYR A 585 23.90 32.82 10.47
CA TYR A 585 25.31 32.84 10.84
C TYR A 585 26.20 33.02 9.62
N GLY A 586 27.41 33.51 9.85
CA GLY A 586 28.45 33.55 8.84
C GLY A 586 29.84 33.46 9.45
N VAL A 587 30.80 33.12 8.61
CA VAL A 587 32.23 33.05 8.94
C VAL A 587 32.94 34.11 8.11
N ARG A 588 33.81 34.88 8.75
CA ARG A 588 34.50 35.97 8.07
C ARG A 588 35.43 35.44 6.97
N GLY A 589 35.29 35.97 5.76
CA GLY A 589 36.07 35.55 4.59
C GLY A 589 35.42 34.46 3.75
N GLU A 590 34.31 33.89 4.20
CA GLU A 590 33.38 33.12 3.37
C GLU A 590 32.36 34.10 2.76
N SER A 591 31.91 33.86 1.53
CA SER A 591 30.85 34.68 0.93
C SER A 591 29.58 34.61 1.78
N ASP A 592 28.85 35.72 1.92
CA ASP A 592 27.53 35.73 2.59
C ASP A 592 26.54 34.76 1.91
N GLU A 593 26.77 34.44 0.63
CA GLU A 593 26.07 33.37 -0.12
C GLU A 593 26.27 31.96 0.47
N GLY A 594 27.24 31.76 1.38
CA GLY A 594 27.50 30.51 2.11
C GLY A 594 26.64 30.28 3.34
N ALA A 595 25.78 31.24 3.75
CA ALA A 595 24.82 31.08 4.84
C ALA A 595 23.59 30.26 4.38
N ALA A 596 23.79 29.00 3.98
CA ALA A 596 22.75 28.17 3.35
C ALA A 596 21.56 27.78 4.26
N ALA A 597 21.70 27.96 5.58
CA ALA A 597 20.67 27.62 6.56
C ALA A 597 20.31 28.83 7.44
N LYS A 598 19.01 29.17 7.45
CA LYS A 598 18.40 30.13 8.38
C LYS A 598 17.50 29.40 9.38
N TRP A 599 17.32 29.98 10.56
CA TRP A 599 16.32 29.55 11.52
C TRP A 599 15.30 30.65 11.74
N LEU A 600 14.03 30.29 11.67
CA LEU A 600 12.93 31.13 12.09
C LEU A 600 12.40 30.59 13.41
N ILE A 601 12.63 31.37 14.47
CA ILE A 601 12.25 31.04 15.84
C ILE A 601 11.06 31.91 16.24
N PHE A 602 9.97 31.32 16.72
CA PHE A 602 8.77 32.07 17.12
C PHE A 602 8.03 31.35 18.25
N HIS A 603 7.15 32.08 18.95
CA HIS A 603 6.38 31.49 20.06
C HIS A 603 4.98 31.03 19.62
N GLN A 604 4.19 31.93 19.04
CA GLN A 604 2.80 31.64 18.64
C GLN A 604 2.59 31.80 17.14
N GLU A 605 3.00 32.92 16.56
CA GLU A 605 2.78 33.23 15.15
C GLU A 605 4.05 33.82 14.52
N ALA A 606 4.20 33.56 13.22
CA ALA A 606 5.19 34.17 12.36
C ALA A 606 4.61 34.35 10.95
N SER A 607 4.58 35.59 10.48
CA SER A 607 4.17 35.94 9.12
C SER A 607 5.31 35.78 8.12
N VAL A 608 5.04 35.19 6.94
CA VAL A 608 6.05 35.02 5.86
C VAL A 608 5.52 35.60 4.53
N GLY A 609 6.42 36.19 3.73
CA GLY A 609 6.09 36.80 2.44
C GLY A 609 5.91 35.81 1.29
N ARG A 610 5.48 36.33 0.12
CA ARG A 610 5.33 35.57 -1.16
C ARG A 610 6.63 35.37 -1.93
N ASP A 611 7.75 35.90 -1.45
CA ASP A 611 9.02 35.87 -2.19
C ASP A 611 9.60 34.46 -2.31
N SER A 612 10.44 34.25 -3.33
CA SER A 612 11.17 32.99 -3.55
C SER A 612 12.21 32.69 -2.47
N ASP A 613 12.42 33.61 -1.54
CA ASP A 613 13.49 33.54 -0.54
C ASP A 613 12.98 33.05 0.81
N ALA A 614 11.66 32.81 0.95
CA ALA A 614 10.99 32.48 2.20
C ALA A 614 11.47 33.38 3.37
N SER A 615 11.80 34.63 3.04
CA SER A 615 12.39 35.54 4.00
C SER A 615 11.30 36.01 4.95
N LEU A 616 11.61 36.05 6.24
CA LEU A 616 10.77 36.78 7.19
C LEU A 616 10.70 38.23 6.74
N VAL A 617 9.49 38.73 6.57
CA VAL A 617 9.27 40.16 6.42
C VAL A 617 9.41 40.77 7.81
N VAL A 618 10.60 41.32 8.08
CA VAL A 618 10.92 41.98 9.35
C VAL A 618 10.45 43.44 9.38
N ASP A 619 10.15 44.07 8.22
CA ASP A 619 9.80 45.50 8.13
C ASP A 619 8.54 45.87 7.32
N ASP A 620 8.04 47.08 7.62
CA ASP A 620 6.68 47.63 7.45
C ASP A 620 6.14 47.90 6.02
N SER A 621 6.71 47.34 4.96
CA SER A 621 6.36 47.74 3.57
C SER A 621 5.20 46.96 2.94
N GLY A 622 4.09 46.79 3.68
CA GLY A 622 2.95 45.96 3.31
C GLY A 622 2.53 46.02 1.82
N SER A 623 2.46 44.85 1.17
CA SER A 623 1.50 44.55 0.08
C SER A 623 1.54 43.12 -0.49
N ASP A 624 2.53 42.26 -0.17
CA ASP A 624 2.64 40.91 -0.79
C ASP A 624 2.58 39.73 0.20
N PHE A 625 1.45 39.55 0.89
CA PHE A 625 1.24 38.44 1.83
C PHE A 625 0.45 37.28 1.20
N ALA A 626 0.88 36.03 1.43
CA ALA A 626 0.09 34.83 1.06
C ALA A 626 -0.45 34.05 2.26
N ALA A 627 0.32 33.86 3.34
CA ALA A 627 -0.12 33.11 4.52
C ALA A 627 0.66 33.44 5.80
N ASP A 628 0.11 33.03 6.94
CA ASP A 628 0.74 33.11 8.27
C ASP A 628 1.07 31.70 8.78
N PHE A 629 2.26 31.51 9.34
CA PHE A 629 2.59 30.31 10.11
C PHE A 629 2.21 30.52 11.57
N SER A 630 1.66 29.49 12.20
CA SER A 630 1.39 29.51 13.63
C SER A 630 1.75 28.18 14.26
N PHE A 631 2.13 28.22 15.53
CA PHE A 631 2.34 27.02 16.33
C PHE A 631 1.23 26.94 17.37
N ARG A 632 0.37 25.94 17.20
CA ARG A 632 -0.78 25.70 18.07
C ARG A 632 -1.05 24.21 18.18
N ASN A 633 -1.56 23.78 19.34
CA ASN A 633 -1.82 22.37 19.63
C ASN A 633 -0.58 21.47 19.46
N GLN A 634 0.62 21.97 19.75
CA GLN A 634 1.91 21.27 19.58
C GLN A 634 2.26 20.91 18.12
N GLY A 635 1.78 21.68 17.15
CA GLY A 635 2.27 21.55 15.78
C GLY A 635 2.20 22.83 14.97
N LEU A 636 2.82 22.79 13.80
CA LEU A 636 2.88 23.88 12.86
C LEU A 636 1.63 23.92 11.97
N TRP A 637 1.14 25.13 11.75
CA TRP A 637 -0.03 25.44 10.95
C TRP A 637 0.28 26.55 9.96
N ILE A 638 -0.48 26.55 8.88
CA ILE A 638 -0.46 27.59 7.87
C ILE A 638 -1.87 28.13 7.66
N ARG A 639 -2.02 29.46 7.60
CA ARG A 639 -3.30 30.12 7.34
C ARG A 639 -3.18 31.05 6.14
N PRO A 640 -3.92 30.82 5.04
CA PRO A 640 -4.00 31.79 3.95
C PRO A 640 -4.52 33.14 4.45
N ARG A 641 -3.94 34.25 3.99
CA ARG A 641 -4.49 35.59 4.27
C ARG A 641 -5.74 35.87 3.41
N SER A 642 -6.56 36.83 3.84
CA SER A 642 -7.83 37.16 3.19
C SER A 642 -7.66 37.36 1.67
N GLY A 643 -8.45 36.65 0.87
CA GLY A 643 -8.38 36.69 -0.59
C GLY A 643 -7.29 35.81 -1.24
N SER A 644 -6.58 34.99 -0.48
CA SER A 644 -5.59 34.02 -0.98
C SER A 644 -5.97 32.59 -0.60
N THR A 645 -5.45 31.61 -1.35
CA THR A 645 -5.51 30.18 -1.00
C THR A 645 -4.10 29.59 -0.95
N VAL A 646 -3.96 28.50 -0.20
CA VAL A 646 -2.70 27.76 -0.05
C VAL A 646 -2.92 26.38 -0.64
N HIS A 647 -2.01 25.96 -1.52
CA HIS A 647 -2.00 24.60 -2.03
C HIS A 647 -1.00 23.77 -1.24
N ILE A 648 -1.42 22.61 -0.72
CA ILE A 648 -0.55 21.61 -0.12
C ILE A 648 -0.65 20.34 -0.98
N GLY A 649 0.40 20.05 -1.74
CA GLY A 649 0.35 19.07 -2.82
C GLY A 649 -0.73 19.45 -3.84
N ARG A 650 -1.73 18.59 -4.00
CA ARG A 650 -2.87 18.81 -4.91
C ARG A 650 -4.10 19.48 -4.26
N HIS A 651 -4.05 19.72 -2.95
CA HIS A 651 -5.21 20.13 -2.15
C HIS A 651 -5.20 21.63 -1.89
N GLU A 652 -6.37 22.26 -2.00
CA GLU A 652 -6.53 23.71 -1.83
C GLU A 652 -7.20 24.05 -0.49
N PHE A 653 -6.58 24.96 0.27
CA PHE A 653 -7.08 25.42 1.56
C PHE A 653 -7.28 26.93 1.56
N SER A 654 -8.46 27.35 2.03
CA SER A 654 -8.83 28.75 2.25
C SER A 654 -8.94 29.10 3.74
N GLN A 655 -8.56 28.18 4.61
CA GLN A 655 -8.60 28.29 6.07
C GLN A 655 -7.28 27.74 6.66
N ALA A 656 -7.08 27.92 7.97
CA ALA A 656 -5.90 27.40 8.62
C ALA A 656 -5.86 25.86 8.56
N VAL A 657 -4.71 25.28 8.20
CA VAL A 657 -4.51 23.83 8.06
C VAL A 657 -3.16 23.43 8.71
N PRO A 658 -3.05 22.25 9.32
CA PRO A 658 -1.77 21.74 9.81
C PRO A 658 -0.77 21.56 8.66
N LEU A 659 0.52 21.67 8.98
CA LEU A 659 1.62 21.47 8.05
C LEU A 659 2.26 20.09 8.26
N PRO A 660 1.93 19.08 7.45
CA PRO A 660 2.57 17.78 7.53
C PRO A 660 3.96 17.82 6.90
N ALA A 661 4.91 17.14 7.53
CA ALA A 661 6.22 16.89 6.91
C ALA A 661 6.10 16.05 5.63
N GLY A 662 6.98 16.28 4.67
CA GLY A 662 7.00 15.62 3.36
C GLY A 662 6.05 16.25 2.34
N SER A 663 5.37 17.35 2.68
CA SER A 663 4.47 18.07 1.77
C SER A 663 5.19 19.13 0.95
N GLU A 664 4.58 19.53 -0.16
CA GLU A 664 4.98 20.69 -0.95
C GLU A 664 3.89 21.76 -0.82
N ILE A 665 4.26 22.97 -0.44
CA ILE A 665 3.34 24.11 -0.31
C ILE A 665 3.58 25.04 -1.49
N CYS A 666 2.50 25.45 -2.17
CA CYS A 666 2.59 26.45 -3.22
C CYS A 666 1.84 27.73 -2.83
N PHE A 667 2.51 28.88 -3.01
CA PHE A 667 1.94 30.22 -2.91
C PHE A 667 2.11 30.94 -4.25
N GLY A 668 1.03 31.04 -5.03
CA GLY A 668 1.15 31.57 -6.39
C GLY A 668 2.10 30.71 -7.23
N ALA A 669 3.22 31.28 -7.69
CA ALA A 669 4.21 30.59 -8.54
C ALA A 669 5.37 29.92 -7.78
N SER A 670 5.49 30.13 -6.46
CA SER A 670 6.59 29.62 -5.64
C SER A 670 6.19 28.29 -4.98
N ALA A 671 7.02 27.24 -5.15
CA ALA A 671 6.82 25.92 -4.56
C ALA A 671 7.88 25.64 -3.48
N TRP A 672 7.43 25.30 -2.27
CA TRP A 672 8.25 25.13 -1.08
C TRP A 672 8.13 23.70 -0.55
N LYS A 673 9.26 23.02 -0.37
CA LYS A 673 9.27 21.66 0.18
C LYS A 673 9.35 21.69 1.69
N ILE A 674 8.56 20.86 2.35
CA ILE A 674 8.48 20.73 3.79
C ILE A 674 9.05 19.38 4.19
N GLU A 675 10.07 19.38 5.03
CA GLU A 675 10.78 18.16 5.42
C GLU A 675 10.92 18.12 6.95
N LYS A 676 11.03 16.92 7.53
CA LYS A 676 11.49 16.82 8.92
C LYS A 676 12.97 17.18 8.97
N PRO A 677 13.45 17.82 10.06
CA PRO A 677 14.88 17.99 10.27
C PRO A 677 15.58 16.63 10.20
N HIS A 678 16.60 16.49 9.34
CA HIS A 678 17.40 15.27 9.32
C HIS A 678 18.14 15.11 10.65
N THR A 679 17.82 14.08 11.43
CA THR A 679 18.77 13.51 12.40
C THR A 679 19.82 12.80 11.56
N ILE A 680 21.03 13.34 11.46
CA ILE A 680 22.11 12.65 10.76
C ILE A 680 22.48 11.42 11.60
N SER A 681 21.91 10.26 11.26
CA SER A 681 22.53 8.98 11.62
C SER A 681 23.92 9.00 11.01
N VAL A 682 24.95 8.73 11.81
CA VAL A 682 26.34 8.65 11.36
C VAL A 682 26.46 7.49 10.36
N GLN A 683 26.21 7.76 9.09
CA GLN A 683 26.77 6.99 7.99
C GLN A 683 28.00 7.74 7.50
N SER A 684 29.11 7.03 7.53
CA SER A 684 30.44 7.45 7.10
C SER A 684 30.38 8.29 5.81
N ARG A 685 30.84 9.55 5.90
CA ARG A 685 31.26 10.32 4.75
C ARG A 685 32.40 9.56 4.04
N SER A 686 32.12 8.90 2.92
CA SER A 686 33.12 8.73 1.88
C SER A 686 33.08 9.97 0.99
N LEU A 687 34.01 10.90 1.25
CA LEU A 687 34.36 11.91 0.25
C LEU A 687 34.87 11.19 -1.01
N PRO A 688 34.49 11.61 -2.23
CA PRO A 688 35.11 11.12 -3.44
C PRO A 688 36.56 11.60 -3.48
N LEU A 689 37.50 10.67 -3.38
CA LEU A 689 38.92 10.95 -3.68
C LEU A 689 39.06 11.16 -5.18
N THR A 690 39.30 12.42 -5.54
CA THR A 690 40.21 12.90 -6.60
C THR A 690 40.22 12.20 -7.96
N ALA A 691 39.79 12.97 -8.96
CA ALA A 691 40.47 13.03 -10.25
C ALA A 691 41.92 13.50 -10.06
N ALA A 692 42.88 12.61 -10.33
CA ALA A 692 44.26 12.81 -10.77
C ALA A 692 44.90 11.41 -10.73
N ILE A 693 45.25 10.78 -11.85
CA ILE A 693 46.58 10.86 -12.48
C ILE A 693 46.51 10.06 -13.80
N ALA A 694 47.16 10.63 -14.83
CA ALA A 694 47.79 10.07 -16.04
C ALA A 694 47.33 8.71 -16.59
#